data_AF-A0A2D6MLR2-F1
#
_entry.id   AF-A0A2D6MLR2-F1
#
_cell.length_a   1.000
_cell.length_b   1.000
_cell.length_c   1.000
_cell.angle_alpha   90.00
_cell.angle_beta   90.00
_cell.angle_gamma   90.00
#
_symmetry.space_group_name_H-M   'P 1'
#
loop_
_entity.id
_entity.type
_entity.pdbx_description
1 polymer ?
#
loop_
_entity_poly.entity_id
_entity_poly.type
_entity_poly.pdbx_seq_one_letter_code
_entity_poly.pdbx_strand_id
1 'polypeptide(L)'
;MGRTRAGTDSSADGPGTLPRNSSTRRLLTELASEPSPPARPGGFMTRSTIQMARRRHWARLLATALIVIGAGTSACRPQNTDEESAASAPATATAERAQAPSGLPYSEERAPCADRDPERQTFWGELHVHSSLSMDAYMWDARNGPDETYRFGKGEQTLLPPLDRDGKPTRAAQLERALDFVALTDHASFQGEVALCSRPGSEMYDSKGCQLFRAEVDTSGSAIDDFTVRMSTVSGALDAQATQPRRNPDLCGEDGERCRLMMRSVWEEQQAAAERHYDRSARCSFTTLHAYEYTATPGMAKVHHNVIFRNANVPAAPIPWVDEPDVYGLWDGLREQCLDARNGCDVITIPHNSNLSNGNMFAVTGKDLPLAEQRARAVLRSDIERLVEISQIKGDSECRNGMYDVIGAPDEFCEYEEWRGPEIEDCEEGTGAGALFDRGCVSRNDYVRYALLEGFREQTRIGINPYKIGIIAATDTHNASPGDVEEYSYQGWMGAADATIQQRLDPGTSPVNATNSVMSSPGGLAGVWAEENSRDAIFDAMKRKETFGTSGPRITARFFGGWEYPKELCGSPNLVASGYAAGVPMGGDLPERPEGAKAPTFVVSSMRDVGTQDHPGGLLQRAQIVKGWTDGEGRFHQAVYDVAGGANGASVDPRSCQPRGIGHNSLCTVWTDPDFEAAQSAVYYLRVLENPSCRWSARQCLELPAAERPVACSDPDVPKTIQERLWTSPIWYEPRS
;
A
#
# COMPACT_ATOMS: atom_id res chain seq x y z
N MET A 1 -73.42 -30.64 -4.40
CA MET A 1 -74.76 -30.05 -4.11
C MET A 1 -75.07 -30.28 -2.63
N GLY A 2 -75.71 -29.34 -1.92
CA GLY A 2 -76.01 -29.46 -0.47
C GLY A 2 -74.79 -29.22 0.44
N ARG A 3 -74.79 -28.53 1.60
CA ARG A 3 -75.84 -27.97 2.52
C ARG A 3 -76.77 -29.04 3.15
N THR A 4 -77.12 -29.04 4.45
CA THR A 4 -76.90 -28.13 5.63
C THR A 4 -77.12 -28.94 6.96
N ARG A 5 -77.11 -28.47 8.23
CA ARG A 5 -77.27 -27.12 8.87
C ARG A 5 -76.64 -27.06 10.30
N ALA A 6 -76.84 -25.91 10.95
CA ALA A 6 -76.69 -25.45 12.35
C ALA A 6 -77.18 -26.40 13.49
N GLY A 7 -76.92 -26.14 14.79
CA GLY A 7 -76.21 -25.01 15.46
C GLY A 7 -77.02 -24.39 16.64
N THR A 8 -76.44 -23.44 17.40
CA THR A 8 -77.13 -22.59 18.42
C THR A 8 -76.30 -21.35 18.82
N ASP A 9 -76.97 -20.24 19.16
CA ASP A 9 -76.37 -18.95 19.59
C ASP A 9 -76.41 -18.75 21.12
N SER A 10 -75.56 -17.85 21.66
CA SER A 10 -75.99 -16.63 22.39
C SER A 10 -74.82 -15.81 22.98
N SER A 11 -75.07 -14.52 23.23
CA SER A 11 -74.17 -13.48 23.77
C SER A 11 -74.47 -13.20 25.28
N ALA A 12 -73.82 -12.29 26.03
CA ALA A 12 -72.88 -11.20 25.74
C ALA A 12 -72.02 -10.85 26.99
N ASP A 13 -70.94 -10.06 26.85
CA ASP A 13 -70.69 -8.79 27.61
C ASP A 13 -69.24 -8.25 27.48
N GLY A 14 -69.09 -6.92 27.65
CA GLY A 14 -67.88 -6.27 28.23
C GLY A 14 -66.63 -6.00 27.33
N PRO A 15 -66.39 -4.76 26.86
CA PRO A 15 -65.12 -4.35 26.24
C PRO A 15 -64.12 -3.74 27.26
N GLY A 16 -62.81 -3.81 26.97
CA GLY A 16 -61.79 -3.16 27.81
C GLY A 16 -60.35 -3.19 27.28
N THR A 17 -59.95 -2.16 26.52
CA THR A 17 -58.57 -1.98 26.02
C THR A 17 -57.97 -0.65 26.50
N LEU A 18 -57.11 -0.69 27.52
CA LEU A 18 -56.31 0.43 28.05
C LEU A 18 -55.03 -0.12 28.72
N PRO A 19 -53.95 0.67 28.89
CA PRO A 19 -53.31 1.48 27.85
C PRO A 19 -51.77 1.34 27.86
N ARG A 20 -51.08 1.78 26.79
CA ARG A 20 -49.66 2.18 26.91
C ARG A 20 -49.59 3.47 27.73
N ASN A 21 -48.74 3.50 28.76
CA ASN A 21 -48.58 4.69 29.60
C ASN A 21 -47.28 5.42 29.25
N SER A 22 -47.33 6.75 29.14
CA SER A 22 -46.17 7.59 28.90
C SER A 22 -46.30 8.92 29.63
N SER A 23 -45.25 9.32 30.35
CA SER A 23 -44.85 10.73 30.60
C SER A 23 -43.87 10.85 31.76
N THR A 24 -42.64 11.32 31.49
CA THR A 24 -41.93 12.28 32.35
C THR A 24 -40.69 12.86 31.66
N ARG A 25 -40.91 13.87 30.80
CA ARG A 25 -40.06 15.08 30.70
C ARG A 25 -40.66 16.07 29.70
N ARG A 26 -41.29 17.12 30.23
CA ARG A 26 -41.35 18.44 29.59
C ARG A 26 -40.32 19.31 30.30
N LEU A 27 -39.46 19.99 29.54
CA LEU A 27 -39.17 21.43 29.66
C LEU A 27 -38.08 21.84 28.66
N LEU A 28 -38.16 23.09 28.21
CA LEU A 28 -37.26 23.80 27.27
C LEU A 28 -37.38 23.41 25.78
N THR A 29 -38.31 24.10 25.11
CA THR A 29 -38.26 24.35 23.65
C THR A 29 -38.97 25.66 23.38
N GLU A 30 -38.21 26.75 23.19
CA GLU A 30 -38.69 28.04 22.67
C GLU A 30 -37.48 28.83 22.12
N LEU A 31 -37.75 29.82 21.25
CA LEU A 31 -36.75 30.60 20.49
C LEU A 31 -35.95 29.83 19.43
N ALA A 32 -36.60 29.60 18.28
CA ALA A 32 -35.94 29.36 17.01
C ALA A 32 -36.39 30.43 15.98
N SER A 33 -35.67 31.55 15.89
CA SER A 33 -35.66 32.48 14.73
C SER A 33 -34.75 33.69 14.97
N GLU A 34 -33.66 33.83 14.22
CA GLU A 34 -33.12 35.11 13.71
C GLU A 34 -32.23 34.83 12.46
N PRO A 35 -32.01 35.80 11.57
CA PRO A 35 -31.61 35.53 10.18
C PRO A 35 -30.11 35.66 9.90
N SER A 36 -29.69 35.14 8.73
CA SER A 36 -28.35 35.30 8.17
C SER A 36 -27.93 36.78 8.06
N PRO A 37 -26.68 37.14 8.39
CA PRO A 37 -26.19 38.51 8.25
C PRO A 37 -26.07 38.90 6.77
N PRO A 38 -26.36 40.16 6.39
CA PRO A 38 -26.40 40.58 5.00
C PRO A 38 -25.00 40.81 4.41
N ALA A 39 -24.83 40.43 3.14
CA ALA A 39 -23.68 40.84 2.34
C ALA A 39 -23.56 42.37 2.29
N ARG A 40 -22.33 42.89 2.39
CA ARG A 40 -22.01 44.31 2.21
C ARG A 40 -21.24 44.54 0.90
N PRO A 41 -21.38 45.72 0.28
CA PRO A 41 -21.19 45.88 -1.16
C PRO A 41 -19.71 46.01 -1.58
N GLY A 42 -19.42 45.64 -2.83
CA GLY A 42 -18.10 45.76 -3.42
C GLY A 42 -17.63 47.21 -3.60
N GLY A 43 -16.36 47.47 -3.27
CA GLY A 43 -15.68 48.71 -3.58
C GLY A 43 -15.00 48.66 -4.94
N PHE A 44 -15.42 49.52 -5.88
CA PHE A 44 -14.69 49.73 -7.13
C PHE A 44 -13.40 50.54 -6.88
N MET A 45 -12.23 50.00 -7.25
CA MET A 45 -11.07 50.83 -7.62
C MET A 45 -10.38 50.32 -8.89
N THR A 46 -10.76 50.99 -9.98
CA THR A 46 -10.00 51.31 -11.21
C THR A 46 -8.63 50.68 -11.46
N ARG A 47 -8.51 50.12 -12.68
CA ARG A 47 -7.26 49.83 -13.43
C ARG A 47 -6.16 50.90 -13.25
N SER A 48 -4.90 50.48 -13.20
CA SER A 48 -3.84 51.18 -13.93
C SER A 48 -2.73 50.24 -14.43
N THR A 49 -2.46 50.42 -15.72
CA THR A 49 -1.56 49.73 -16.66
C THR A 49 -0.06 49.58 -16.30
N ILE A 50 0.48 48.41 -16.66
CA ILE A 50 1.68 48.20 -17.54
C ILE A 50 2.94 49.05 -17.29
N GLN A 51 4.08 48.40 -16.99
CA GLN A 51 5.26 48.45 -17.87
C GLN A 51 6.31 47.35 -17.63
N MET A 52 7.01 46.97 -18.71
CA MET A 52 8.16 46.05 -18.71
C MET A 52 9.46 46.76 -18.33
N ALA A 53 10.41 46.05 -17.72
CA ALA A 53 11.83 46.43 -17.75
C ALA A 53 12.79 45.22 -17.73
N ARG A 54 13.04 44.61 -18.91
CA ARG A 54 14.27 43.80 -19.11
C ARG A 54 15.48 44.73 -19.09
N ARG A 55 16.56 44.37 -18.37
CA ARG A 55 17.93 44.79 -18.71
C ARG A 55 18.98 43.77 -18.24
N ARG A 56 19.66 43.16 -19.21
CA ARG A 56 21.02 42.60 -19.04
C ARG A 56 22.00 43.75 -18.75
N HIS A 57 23.20 43.47 -18.21
CA HIS A 57 24.46 43.90 -18.87
C HIS A 57 25.77 43.44 -18.18
N TRP A 58 26.60 42.75 -18.98
CA TRP A 58 28.09 42.65 -19.01
C TRP A 58 28.91 42.37 -17.75
N ALA A 59 29.81 41.39 -17.88
CA ALA A 59 30.94 41.14 -16.97
C ALA A 59 32.17 42.00 -17.30
N ARG A 60 33.14 42.05 -16.37
CA ARG A 60 34.56 42.39 -16.66
C ARG A 60 35.51 41.62 -15.73
N LEU A 61 36.55 41.04 -16.33
CA LEU A 61 37.71 40.48 -15.64
C LEU A 61 38.69 41.59 -15.22
N LEU A 62 39.45 41.34 -14.16
CA LEU A 62 40.83 41.82 -14.03
C LEU A 62 41.58 40.90 -13.05
N ALA A 63 42.82 40.58 -13.36
CA ALA A 63 43.70 39.73 -12.55
C ALA A 63 45.03 40.44 -12.31
N THR A 64 45.60 40.25 -11.13
CA THR A 64 46.96 40.69 -10.79
C THR A 64 47.63 39.61 -9.95
N ALA A 65 48.77 39.11 -10.40
CA ALA A 65 49.63 38.22 -9.62
C ALA A 65 50.85 39.00 -9.11
N LEU A 66 51.44 38.57 -8.00
CA LEU A 66 52.72 39.09 -7.52
C LEU A 66 53.53 37.97 -6.88
N ILE A 67 54.78 37.84 -7.31
CA ILE A 67 55.73 36.79 -6.93
C ILE A 67 56.77 37.41 -5.99
N VAL A 68 57.18 36.66 -4.96
CA VAL A 68 58.41 36.92 -4.21
C VAL A 68 59.25 35.64 -4.21
N ILE A 69 60.52 35.76 -4.62
CA ILE A 69 61.50 34.67 -4.59
C ILE A 69 62.59 35.04 -3.56
N GLY A 70 62.98 34.06 -2.74
CA GLY A 70 64.19 34.11 -1.92
C GLY A 70 64.91 32.76 -2.01
N ALA A 71 66.24 32.77 -2.17
CA ALA A 71 67.00 31.55 -2.50
C ALA A 71 68.42 31.54 -1.88
N GLY A 72 68.96 30.34 -1.67
CA GLY A 72 70.35 30.06 -1.25
C GLY A 72 70.46 28.78 -0.39
N THR A 73 70.99 27.63 -0.85
CA THR A 73 72.43 27.26 -1.08
C THR A 73 73.23 27.13 0.22
N SER A 74 73.95 26.05 0.58
CA SER A 74 74.45 24.81 -0.10
C SER A 74 74.60 23.65 0.94
N ALA A 75 75.11 22.42 0.72
CA ALA A 75 76.02 21.88 -0.32
C ALA A 75 75.97 20.32 -0.51
N CYS A 76 76.72 19.87 -1.53
CA CYS A 76 77.19 18.52 -1.97
C CYS A 76 77.64 17.52 -0.86
N ARG A 77 77.84 16.18 -1.05
CA ARG A 77 77.92 15.19 -2.19
C ARG A 77 78.04 13.74 -1.56
N PRO A 78 78.24 12.59 -2.29
CA PRO A 78 77.62 11.99 -3.50
C PRO A 78 77.23 10.48 -3.35
N GLN A 79 76.63 9.87 -4.40
CA GLN A 79 76.74 8.44 -4.84
C GLN A 79 76.22 7.32 -3.88
N ASN A 80 75.43 6.31 -4.32
CA ASN A 80 75.38 5.54 -5.58
C ASN A 80 73.90 5.23 -5.98
N THR A 81 73.52 5.39 -7.25
CA THR A 81 73.18 4.30 -8.22
C THR A 81 72.35 3.13 -7.68
N ASP A 82 71.09 3.06 -8.10
CA ASP A 82 70.59 1.97 -8.95
C ASP A 82 69.49 2.54 -9.87
N GLU A 83 69.40 2.04 -11.11
CA GLU A 83 68.33 2.40 -12.07
C GLU A 83 67.34 1.24 -12.16
N GLU A 84 66.06 1.48 -11.87
CA GLU A 84 65.00 0.59 -12.34
C GLU A 84 63.83 1.39 -12.92
N SER A 85 63.26 0.87 -14.01
CA SER A 85 62.31 1.60 -14.86
C SER A 85 60.98 1.82 -14.15
N ALA A 86 60.54 3.08 -14.08
CA ALA A 86 59.19 3.43 -13.68
C ALA A 86 58.19 3.00 -14.77
N ALA A 87 57.84 1.71 -14.77
CA ALA A 87 56.77 1.18 -15.61
C ALA A 87 55.48 1.93 -15.30
N SER A 88 54.84 2.50 -16.34
CA SER A 88 53.53 3.13 -16.20
C SER A 88 52.53 2.09 -15.70
N ALA A 89 52.00 2.27 -14.50
CA ALA A 89 50.88 1.48 -14.03
C ALA A 89 49.75 1.59 -15.10
N PRO A 90 49.16 0.46 -15.54
CA PRO A 90 48.04 0.54 -16.47
C PRO A 90 46.92 1.33 -15.79
N ALA A 91 46.31 2.26 -16.52
CA ALA A 91 45.11 2.92 -16.04
C ALA A 91 44.08 1.83 -15.69
N THR A 92 43.58 1.85 -14.46
CA THR A 92 42.63 0.84 -13.97
C THR A 92 41.39 0.92 -14.84
N ALA A 93 41.24 -0.05 -15.75
CA ALA A 93 39.99 -0.23 -16.46
C ALA A 93 38.93 -0.53 -15.40
N THR A 94 37.96 0.37 -15.25
CA THR A 94 36.75 0.11 -14.47
C THR A 94 36.13 -1.16 -15.03
N ALA A 95 36.10 -2.23 -14.25
CA ALA A 95 35.57 -3.50 -14.70
C ALA A 95 34.13 -3.30 -15.19
N GLU A 96 33.85 -3.72 -16.42
CA GLU A 96 32.51 -3.63 -16.97
C GLU A 96 31.58 -4.48 -16.11
N ARG A 97 30.53 -3.86 -15.56
CA ARG A 97 29.62 -4.54 -14.64
C ARG A 97 28.93 -5.70 -15.36
N ALA A 98 28.63 -6.75 -14.59
CA ALA A 98 27.83 -7.87 -15.07
C ALA A 98 26.49 -7.38 -15.66
N GLN A 99 25.98 -8.11 -16.66
CA GLN A 99 24.72 -7.77 -17.33
C GLN A 99 23.52 -8.38 -16.60
N ALA A 100 22.54 -7.53 -16.31
CA ALA A 100 21.23 -7.90 -15.78
C ALA A 100 20.35 -8.55 -16.87
N PRO A 101 19.19 -9.14 -16.53
CA PRO A 101 18.31 -9.77 -17.50
C PRO A 101 17.80 -8.87 -18.62
N SER A 102 17.68 -7.56 -18.35
CA SER A 102 17.31 -6.52 -19.31
C SER A 102 18.35 -6.29 -20.42
N GLY A 103 19.53 -6.90 -20.34
CA GLY A 103 20.65 -6.68 -21.27
C GLY A 103 21.46 -5.41 -20.98
N LEU A 104 21.09 -4.65 -19.95
CA LEU A 104 21.87 -3.55 -19.40
C LEU A 104 22.83 -4.07 -18.31
N PRO A 105 23.95 -3.37 -18.02
CA PRO A 105 24.75 -3.66 -16.83
C PRO A 105 23.96 -3.40 -15.54
N TYR A 106 24.21 -4.18 -14.48
CA TYR A 106 23.56 -3.98 -13.17
C TYR A 106 23.79 -2.56 -12.61
N SER A 107 22.80 -2.06 -11.87
CA SER A 107 22.81 -0.76 -11.19
C SER A 107 23.83 -0.68 -10.04
N GLU A 108 24.25 -1.84 -9.54
CA GLU A 108 25.22 -2.08 -8.47
C GLU A 108 26.37 -3.00 -8.91
N GLU A 109 27.39 -3.15 -8.07
CA GLU A 109 28.43 -4.18 -8.25
C GLU A 109 27.97 -5.49 -7.60
N ARG A 110 27.68 -6.50 -8.43
CA ARG A 110 27.25 -7.84 -7.99
C ARG A 110 27.71 -8.94 -8.94
N ALA A 111 27.65 -10.19 -8.47
CA ALA A 111 27.72 -11.35 -9.36
C ALA A 111 26.36 -11.57 -10.07
N PRO A 112 26.33 -12.05 -11.34
CA PRO A 112 25.08 -12.47 -11.98
C PRO A 112 24.36 -13.54 -11.16
N CYS A 113 23.03 -13.59 -11.20
CA CYS A 113 22.29 -14.70 -10.61
C CYS A 113 22.60 -16.02 -11.35
N ALA A 114 22.77 -17.10 -10.60
CA ALA A 114 22.97 -18.45 -11.13
C ALA A 114 21.63 -19.14 -11.47
N ASP A 115 20.56 -18.76 -10.79
CA ASP A 115 19.18 -19.06 -11.18
C ASP A 115 18.60 -17.84 -11.90
N ARG A 116 18.08 -18.06 -13.11
CA ARG A 116 17.50 -17.05 -13.99
C ARG A 116 16.66 -17.74 -15.07
N ASP A 117 15.45 -17.24 -15.29
CA ASP A 117 14.51 -17.77 -16.29
C ASP A 117 14.04 -16.64 -17.24
N PRO A 118 14.25 -16.73 -18.57
CA PRO A 118 13.66 -15.78 -19.52
C PRO A 118 12.13 -15.83 -19.57
N GLU A 119 11.50 -16.92 -19.12
CA GLU A 119 10.05 -17.06 -18.95
C GLU A 119 9.56 -16.64 -17.54
N ARG A 120 10.47 -16.12 -16.70
CA ARG A 120 10.25 -15.52 -15.37
C ARG A 120 9.78 -16.49 -14.27
N GLN A 121 10.18 -16.19 -13.05
CA GLN A 121 9.84 -16.91 -11.82
C GLN A 121 8.99 -16.02 -10.91
N THR A 122 8.18 -16.60 -10.01
CA THR A 122 7.51 -15.84 -8.95
C THR A 122 8.49 -15.61 -7.83
N PHE A 123 8.68 -14.35 -7.45
CA PHE A 123 9.30 -13.98 -6.18
C PHE A 123 8.25 -13.37 -5.26
N TRP A 124 8.32 -13.74 -3.99
CA TRP A 124 7.41 -13.34 -2.93
C TRP A 124 8.07 -12.31 -2.03
N GLY A 125 7.38 -11.22 -1.72
CA GLY A 125 7.99 -10.21 -0.88
C GLY A 125 7.03 -9.27 -0.18
N GLU A 126 7.65 -8.46 0.67
CA GLU A 126 7.03 -7.38 1.41
C GLU A 126 7.35 -6.05 0.74
N LEU A 127 6.34 -5.18 0.64
CA LEU A 127 6.48 -3.81 0.13
C LEU A 127 5.96 -2.76 1.11
N HIS A 128 5.43 -3.15 2.27
CA HIS A 128 4.89 -2.25 3.28
C HIS A 128 5.06 -2.81 4.70
N VAL A 129 6.07 -2.34 5.43
CA VAL A 129 6.36 -2.76 6.82
C VAL A 129 7.09 -1.65 7.57
N HIS A 130 6.77 -1.53 8.86
CA HIS A 130 7.33 -0.52 9.76
C HIS A 130 8.23 -1.16 10.83
N SER A 131 9.28 -0.45 11.22
CA SER A 131 10.23 -0.79 12.28
C SER A 131 10.15 0.22 13.43
N SER A 132 11.03 0.08 14.43
CA SER A 132 11.16 1.03 15.54
C SER A 132 11.61 2.45 15.16
N LEU A 133 11.82 2.74 13.86
CA LEU A 133 12.02 4.07 13.32
C LEU A 133 10.69 4.79 12.99
N SER A 134 9.60 4.05 12.75
CA SER A 134 8.25 4.62 12.66
C SER A 134 7.70 5.03 14.02
N MET A 135 6.91 6.09 14.02
CA MET A 135 6.45 6.82 15.19
C MET A 135 5.45 6.06 16.07
N ASP A 136 4.38 5.55 15.45
CA ASP A 136 3.35 4.68 16.03
C ASP A 136 3.92 3.31 16.42
N ALA A 137 4.70 2.67 15.54
CA ALA A 137 5.41 1.44 15.85
C ALA A 137 6.27 1.59 17.13
N TYR A 138 7.06 2.65 17.23
CA TYR A 138 7.80 2.97 18.45
C TYR A 138 6.87 3.27 19.63
N MET A 139 5.78 3.99 19.43
CA MET A 139 4.81 4.30 20.50
C MET A 139 4.08 3.07 21.05
N TRP A 140 3.92 2.01 20.25
CA TRP A 140 3.40 0.69 20.62
C TRP A 140 4.48 -0.28 21.10
N ASP A 141 5.64 0.23 21.53
CA ASP A 141 6.76 -0.55 22.06
C ASP A 141 7.44 -1.53 21.07
N ALA A 142 7.25 -1.39 19.76
CA ALA A 142 8.13 -2.05 18.80
C ALA A 142 9.56 -1.51 18.93
N ARG A 143 10.54 -2.41 19.06
CA ARG A 143 11.98 -2.08 19.23
C ARG A 143 12.89 -2.75 18.22
N ASN A 144 12.39 -3.70 17.42
CA ASN A 144 13.09 -4.26 16.27
C ASN A 144 13.38 -3.15 15.25
N GLY A 145 14.64 -3.01 14.84
CA GLY A 145 15.06 -2.04 13.82
C GLY A 145 15.18 -2.67 12.43
N PRO A 146 15.74 -1.92 11.46
CA PRO A 146 15.87 -2.37 10.08
C PRO A 146 16.56 -3.73 9.90
N ASP A 147 17.65 -4.00 10.63
CA ASP A 147 18.33 -5.30 10.54
C ASP A 147 17.45 -6.45 11.04
N GLU A 148 16.62 -6.23 12.07
CA GLU A 148 15.68 -7.23 12.57
C GLU A 148 14.54 -7.47 11.57
N THR A 149 14.00 -6.42 10.92
CA THR A 149 13.02 -6.55 9.82
C THR A 149 13.56 -7.47 8.73
N TYR A 150 14.78 -7.22 8.25
CA TYR A 150 15.38 -8.04 7.20
C TYR A 150 15.80 -9.44 7.69
N ARG A 151 16.10 -9.66 8.99
CA ARG A 151 16.29 -11.01 9.55
C ARG A 151 14.97 -11.80 9.52
N PHE A 152 13.87 -11.21 9.98
CA PHE A 152 12.55 -11.84 9.97
C PHE A 152 12.12 -12.22 8.55
N GLY A 153 12.29 -11.32 7.57
CA GLY A 153 11.98 -11.59 6.16
C GLY A 153 12.76 -12.78 5.57
N LYS A 154 14.00 -13.04 6.03
CA LYS A 154 14.78 -14.23 5.67
C LYS A 154 14.37 -15.51 6.43
N GLY A 155 13.33 -15.46 7.26
CA GLY A 155 12.91 -16.56 8.13
C GLY A 155 13.82 -16.78 9.34
N GLU A 156 14.57 -15.79 9.79
CA GLU A 156 15.28 -15.84 11.08
C GLU A 156 14.32 -15.45 12.22
N GLN A 157 14.38 -16.14 13.36
CA GLN A 157 13.52 -15.84 14.51
C GLN A 157 13.87 -14.47 15.12
N THR A 158 12.87 -13.62 15.33
CA THR A 158 12.98 -12.37 16.11
C THR A 158 12.13 -12.43 17.38
N LEU A 159 12.07 -11.33 18.12
CA LEU A 159 11.24 -11.18 19.31
C LEU A 159 10.31 -9.96 19.14
N LEU A 160 9.03 -10.11 19.45
CA LEU A 160 8.01 -9.06 19.44
C LEU A 160 7.68 -8.58 20.87
N PRO A 161 7.07 -7.39 21.05
CA PRO A 161 6.65 -6.89 22.37
C PRO A 161 5.62 -7.80 23.05
N PRO A 162 5.33 -7.67 24.36
CA PRO A 162 5.72 -6.58 25.25
C PRO A 162 7.20 -6.64 25.61
N LEU A 163 7.70 -5.55 26.18
CA LEU A 163 9.06 -5.46 26.67
C LEU A 163 9.19 -6.04 28.09
N ASP A 164 10.33 -6.65 28.40
CA ASP A 164 10.70 -7.05 29.75
C ASP A 164 11.24 -5.86 30.58
N ARG A 165 11.70 -6.14 31.81
CA ARG A 165 12.24 -5.11 32.71
C ARG A 165 13.57 -4.51 32.26
N ASP A 166 14.26 -5.14 31.31
CA ASP A 166 15.48 -4.63 30.68
C ASP A 166 15.16 -3.91 29.35
N GLY A 167 13.87 -3.76 28.99
CA GLY A 167 13.42 -3.11 27.76
C GLY A 167 13.45 -4.00 26.51
N LYS A 168 13.54 -5.34 26.66
CA LYS A 168 13.70 -6.28 25.53
C LYS A 168 12.36 -6.93 25.15
N PRO A 169 12.04 -7.08 23.86
CA PRO A 169 10.86 -7.83 23.41
C PRO A 169 10.90 -9.31 23.87
N THR A 170 9.72 -9.94 24.01
CA THR A 170 9.54 -11.20 24.74
C THR A 170 8.82 -12.32 24.01
N ARG A 171 8.01 -12.04 22.97
CA ARG A 171 7.30 -13.08 22.20
C ARG A 171 8.14 -13.55 21.02
N ALA A 172 8.39 -14.85 20.88
CA ALA A 172 9.11 -15.36 19.71
C ALA A 172 8.22 -15.38 18.46
N ALA A 173 8.73 -14.84 17.35
CA ALA A 173 8.06 -14.87 16.05
C ALA A 173 9.07 -15.20 14.93
N GLN A 174 8.61 -15.92 13.90
CA GLN A 174 9.41 -16.37 12.76
C GLN A 174 8.48 -16.74 11.61
N LEU A 175 8.82 -16.38 10.37
CA LEU A 175 8.11 -16.90 9.19
C LEU A 175 8.37 -18.41 9.04
N GLU A 176 7.34 -19.22 8.80
CA GLU A 176 7.54 -20.63 8.40
C GLU A 176 8.24 -20.76 7.03
N ARG A 177 8.14 -19.71 6.20
CA ARG A 177 8.68 -19.64 4.84
C ARG A 177 9.26 -18.25 4.60
N ALA A 178 10.56 -18.16 4.30
CA ALA A 178 11.22 -16.90 3.99
C ALA A 178 10.57 -16.16 2.80
N LEU A 179 10.78 -14.85 2.73
CA LEU A 179 10.49 -14.01 1.57
C LEU A 179 11.73 -13.95 0.66
N ASP A 180 11.49 -13.74 -0.63
CA ASP A 180 12.53 -13.51 -1.62
C ASP A 180 13.02 -12.05 -1.60
N PHE A 181 12.14 -11.09 -1.27
CA PHE A 181 12.50 -9.68 -1.14
C PHE A 181 11.70 -8.92 -0.06
N VAL A 182 12.27 -7.82 0.46
CA VAL A 182 11.62 -6.89 1.40
C VAL A 182 12.01 -5.43 1.09
N ALA A 183 11.02 -4.54 1.05
CA ALA A 183 11.21 -3.10 1.24
C ALA A 183 10.82 -2.72 2.66
N LEU A 184 11.69 -2.01 3.40
CA LEU A 184 11.30 -1.34 4.65
C LEU A 184 10.70 0.03 4.30
N THR A 185 9.54 0.35 4.84
CA THR A 185 8.78 1.56 4.49
C THR A 185 8.41 2.36 5.74
N ASP A 186 9.40 2.67 6.57
CA ASP A 186 9.15 3.51 7.74
C ASP A 186 8.57 4.88 7.35
N HIS A 187 7.66 5.39 8.19
CA HIS A 187 7.00 6.68 7.97
C HIS A 187 8.04 7.79 7.85
N ALA A 188 8.15 8.42 6.67
CA ALA A 188 9.09 9.51 6.49
C ALA A 188 8.71 10.74 7.32
N SER A 189 7.41 10.91 7.57
CA SER A 189 6.86 11.85 8.54
C SER A 189 7.32 11.47 9.94
N PHE A 190 7.89 12.44 10.67
CA PHE A 190 8.31 12.34 12.07
C PHE A 190 9.47 11.38 12.40
N GLN A 191 10.07 10.61 11.47
CA GLN A 191 11.23 9.73 11.81
C GLN A 191 12.42 10.48 12.44
N GLY A 192 12.62 11.77 12.10
CA GLY A 192 13.66 12.62 12.70
C GLY A 192 13.35 12.98 14.15
N GLU A 193 12.08 13.29 14.44
CA GLU A 193 11.50 13.53 15.75
C GLU A 193 11.57 12.26 16.63
N VAL A 194 11.19 11.11 16.08
CA VAL A 194 11.31 9.79 16.73
C VAL A 194 12.77 9.53 17.12
N ALA A 195 13.71 9.69 16.19
CA ALA A 195 15.13 9.49 16.45
C ALA A 195 15.72 10.50 17.45
N LEU A 196 15.28 11.76 17.44
CA LEU A 196 15.64 12.75 18.47
C LEU A 196 15.14 12.32 19.86
N CYS A 197 13.93 11.77 19.95
CA CYS A 197 13.35 11.35 21.22
C CYS A 197 13.72 9.93 21.68
N SER A 198 14.16 9.03 20.80
CA SER A 198 14.45 7.63 21.15
C SER A 198 15.94 7.34 21.38
N ARG A 199 16.86 8.10 20.79
CA ARG A 199 18.31 7.81 20.80
C ARG A 199 19.02 8.45 22.01
N PRO A 200 19.57 7.68 22.96
CA PRO A 200 20.29 8.24 24.11
C PRO A 200 21.47 9.11 23.66
N GLY A 201 21.59 10.31 24.25
CA GLY A 201 22.63 11.28 23.88
C GLY A 201 22.30 12.19 22.70
N SER A 202 21.08 12.11 22.13
CA SER A 202 20.51 13.18 21.30
C SER A 202 20.38 14.49 22.11
N GLU A 203 20.49 15.64 21.44
CA GLU A 203 20.30 16.97 22.03
C GLU A 203 18.95 17.12 22.76
N MET A 204 17.91 16.43 22.27
CA MET A 204 16.54 16.56 22.77
C MET A 204 16.09 15.37 23.63
N TYR A 205 16.92 14.34 23.82
CA TYR A 205 16.55 13.10 24.51
C TYR A 205 16.01 13.34 25.93
N ASP A 206 16.67 14.20 26.71
CA ASP A 206 16.27 14.53 28.09
C ASP A 206 15.20 15.63 28.18
N SER A 207 14.68 16.12 27.04
CA SER A 207 13.61 17.12 27.02
C SER A 207 12.29 16.55 27.54
N LYS A 208 11.45 17.41 28.14
CA LYS A 208 10.16 16.98 28.70
C LYS A 208 9.22 16.40 27.63
N GLY A 209 9.30 16.90 26.39
CA GLY A 209 8.57 16.36 25.25
C GLY A 209 9.01 14.94 24.91
N CYS A 210 10.31 14.66 24.83
CA CYS A 210 10.79 13.31 24.55
C CYS A 210 10.58 12.32 25.71
N GLN A 211 10.65 12.77 26.97
CA GLN A 211 10.24 11.96 28.12
C GLN A 211 8.75 11.56 28.06
N LEU A 212 7.88 12.49 27.61
CA LEU A 212 6.47 12.19 27.35
C LEU A 212 6.33 11.19 26.19
N PHE A 213 6.97 11.42 25.04
CA PHE A 213 6.95 10.51 23.88
C PHE A 213 7.30 9.06 24.25
N ARG A 214 8.36 8.88 25.05
CA ARG A 214 8.81 7.57 25.57
C ARG A 214 7.95 6.98 26.71
N ALA A 215 6.84 7.63 27.08
CA ALA A 215 5.99 7.24 28.21
C ALA A 215 6.72 7.15 29.57
N GLU A 216 7.81 7.89 29.76
CA GLU A 216 8.53 8.01 31.05
C GLU A 216 7.79 8.94 32.04
N VAL A 217 6.65 9.49 31.62
CA VAL A 217 5.86 10.50 32.33
C VAL A 217 4.41 10.08 32.26
N ASP A 218 3.83 9.75 33.41
CA ASP A 218 2.41 9.42 33.54
C ASP A 218 1.51 10.56 33.03
N THR A 219 0.78 10.28 31.94
CA THR A 219 -0.34 11.12 31.48
C THR A 219 -1.63 10.53 32.04
N SER A 220 -2.24 11.20 33.02
CA SER A 220 -3.33 10.65 33.83
C SER A 220 -4.70 10.63 33.11
N GLY A 221 -4.77 9.99 31.94
CA GLY A 221 -5.94 9.90 31.06
C GLY A 221 -6.20 8.47 30.56
N SER A 222 -6.96 8.34 29.48
CA SER A 222 -7.19 7.10 28.75
C SER A 222 -6.06 6.79 27.76
N ALA A 223 -6.07 5.61 27.14
CA ALA A 223 -5.12 5.27 26.06
C ALA A 223 -5.24 6.19 24.83
N ILE A 224 -6.43 6.75 24.58
CA ILE A 224 -6.64 7.78 23.54
C ILE A 224 -5.90 9.06 23.93
N ASP A 225 -5.98 9.45 25.20
CA ASP A 225 -5.32 10.65 25.72
C ASP A 225 -3.80 10.48 25.73
N ASP A 226 -3.26 9.33 26.16
CA ASP A 226 -1.82 9.02 26.09
C ASP A 226 -1.29 9.09 24.65
N PHE A 227 -1.93 8.37 23.71
CA PHE A 227 -1.54 8.40 22.30
C PHE A 227 -1.59 9.82 21.74
N THR A 228 -2.65 10.57 22.02
CA THR A 228 -2.83 11.96 21.53
C THR A 228 -1.81 12.93 22.14
N VAL A 229 -1.52 12.81 23.44
CA VAL A 229 -0.50 13.62 24.12
C VAL A 229 0.89 13.29 23.59
N ARG A 230 1.22 12.02 23.40
CA ARG A 230 2.51 11.59 22.83
C ARG A 230 2.68 12.05 21.39
N MET A 231 1.65 11.91 20.55
CA MET A 231 1.61 12.50 19.20
C MET A 231 1.86 14.03 19.22
N SER A 232 1.30 14.77 20.19
CA SER A 232 1.51 16.22 20.30
C SER A 232 2.97 16.64 20.56
N THR A 233 3.81 15.73 21.07
CA THR A 233 5.23 16.03 21.33
C THR A 233 6.07 16.03 20.05
N VAL A 234 5.73 15.18 19.08
CA VAL A 234 6.44 15.04 17.80
C VAL A 234 5.75 15.80 16.66
N SER A 235 4.45 16.06 16.75
CA SER A 235 3.66 16.71 15.70
C SER A 235 2.95 17.97 16.20
N GLY A 236 3.19 19.10 15.53
CA GLY A 236 2.45 20.34 15.74
C GLY A 236 1.10 20.40 15.01
N ALA A 237 0.65 19.28 14.41
CA ALA A 237 -0.56 19.19 13.59
C ALA A 237 -1.86 18.96 14.38
N LEU A 238 -1.81 18.85 15.72
CA LEU A 238 -3.01 18.80 16.58
C LEU A 238 -3.62 20.18 16.89
N ASP A 239 -3.08 21.25 16.29
CA ASP A 239 -3.75 22.54 16.22
C ASP A 239 -4.92 22.46 15.23
N ALA A 240 -6.15 22.39 15.75
CA ALA A 240 -7.37 22.27 14.95
C ALA A 240 -7.68 23.49 14.05
N GLN A 241 -6.84 24.53 14.06
CA GLN A 241 -6.89 25.65 13.10
C GLN A 241 -5.78 25.57 12.03
N ALA A 242 -4.79 24.68 12.18
CA ALA A 242 -3.76 24.45 11.18
C ALA A 242 -4.33 23.65 10.00
N THR A 243 -4.38 24.27 8.82
CA THR A 243 -4.83 23.63 7.58
C THR A 243 -3.75 22.79 6.89
N GLN A 244 -2.57 22.69 7.49
CA GLN A 244 -1.40 21.95 6.98
C GLN A 244 -0.63 21.32 8.16
N PRO A 245 0.03 20.16 7.95
CA PRO A 245 0.91 19.58 8.96
C PRO A 245 2.11 20.49 9.24
N ARG A 246 2.68 20.37 10.45
CA ARG A 246 3.94 21.06 10.81
C ARG A 246 4.74 20.28 11.84
N ARG A 247 6.06 20.41 11.76
CA ARG A 247 7.01 19.94 12.78
C ARG A 247 6.84 20.74 14.07
N ASN A 248 7.12 20.14 15.23
CA ASN A 248 7.04 20.85 16.52
C ASN A 248 8.28 21.76 16.70
N PRO A 249 8.16 23.10 16.82
CA PRO A 249 9.31 24.00 16.94
C PRO A 249 10.12 23.78 18.23
N ASP A 250 9.49 23.38 19.34
CA ASP A 250 10.21 23.06 20.59
C ASP A 250 11.17 21.87 20.40
N LEU A 251 10.80 20.90 19.56
CA LEU A 251 11.59 19.70 19.25
C LEU A 251 12.57 19.95 18.09
N CYS A 252 12.16 20.68 17.06
CA CYS A 252 12.84 20.75 15.77
C CYS A 252 13.56 22.07 15.47
N GLY A 253 13.37 23.11 16.29
CA GLY A 253 13.71 24.49 15.97
C GLY A 253 12.62 25.17 15.12
N GLU A 254 12.60 26.50 15.13
CA GLU A 254 11.61 27.35 14.43
C GLU A 254 11.54 27.11 12.91
N ASP A 255 12.66 26.71 12.30
CA ASP A 255 12.77 26.36 10.88
C ASP A 255 12.57 24.86 10.59
N GLY A 256 12.58 24.01 11.63
CA GLY A 256 12.53 22.56 11.55
C GLY A 256 13.86 21.87 11.19
N GLU A 257 14.98 22.58 11.10
CA GLU A 257 16.25 22.03 10.57
C GLU A 257 16.75 20.84 11.40
N ARG A 258 16.68 20.88 12.74
CA ARG A 258 17.17 19.79 13.61
C ARG A 258 16.53 18.44 13.26
N CYS A 259 15.23 18.44 13.00
CA CYS A 259 14.49 17.22 12.64
C CYS A 259 14.77 16.76 11.20
N ARG A 260 14.99 17.67 10.24
CA ARG A 260 15.40 17.29 8.88
C ARG A 260 16.83 16.73 8.82
N LEU A 261 17.74 17.27 9.65
CA LEU A 261 19.10 16.72 9.80
C LEU A 261 19.09 15.33 10.44
N MET A 262 18.27 15.11 11.48
CA MET A 262 18.11 13.78 12.05
C MET A 262 17.44 12.81 11.06
N MET A 263 16.39 13.24 10.36
CA MET A 263 15.70 12.45 9.32
C MET A 263 16.67 11.94 8.24
N ARG A 264 17.63 12.77 7.81
CA ARG A 264 18.72 12.34 6.91
C ARG A 264 19.56 11.21 7.50
N SER A 265 19.96 11.33 8.78
CA SER A 265 20.74 10.28 9.45
C SER A 265 19.96 8.98 9.60
N VAL A 266 18.64 9.02 9.83
CA VAL A 266 17.78 7.83 9.85
C VAL A 266 17.66 7.22 8.44
N TRP A 267 17.55 8.04 7.39
CA TRP A 267 17.52 7.56 6.02
C TRP A 267 18.82 6.88 5.59
N GLU A 268 19.97 7.41 6.00
CA GLU A 268 21.29 6.79 5.77
C GLU A 268 21.41 5.43 6.50
N GLU A 269 20.80 5.30 7.69
CA GLU A 269 20.74 4.06 8.46
C GLU A 269 19.85 2.99 7.81
N GLN A 270 18.65 3.36 7.35
CA GLN A 270 17.75 2.48 6.59
C GLN A 270 18.42 1.97 5.31
N GLN A 271 19.06 2.87 4.54
CA GLN A 271 19.84 2.50 3.35
C GLN A 271 20.97 1.53 3.70
N ALA A 272 21.75 1.81 4.76
CA ALA A 272 22.85 0.96 5.17
C ALA A 272 22.38 -0.44 5.62
N ALA A 273 21.20 -0.56 6.24
CA ALA A 273 20.60 -1.84 6.58
C ALA A 273 20.15 -2.63 5.33
N ALA A 274 19.49 -1.96 4.39
CA ALA A 274 19.14 -2.55 3.10
C ALA A 274 20.40 -3.08 2.37
N GLU A 275 21.49 -2.28 2.33
CA GLU A 275 22.75 -2.69 1.70
C GLU A 275 23.46 -3.83 2.43
N ARG A 276 23.34 -3.94 3.76
CA ARG A 276 23.88 -5.07 4.56
C ARG A 276 23.20 -6.40 4.23
N HIS A 277 21.89 -6.39 3.95
CA HIS A 277 21.11 -7.62 3.83
C HIS A 277 20.90 -8.12 2.38
N TYR A 278 21.18 -7.31 1.36
CA TYR A 278 21.04 -7.69 -0.05
C TYR A 278 22.10 -8.72 -0.52
N ASP A 279 21.65 -9.89 -1.00
CA ASP A 279 22.53 -10.92 -1.56
C ASP A 279 23.01 -10.57 -2.98
N ARG A 280 24.19 -9.94 -3.04
CA ARG A 280 24.94 -9.67 -4.28
C ARG A 280 25.78 -10.86 -4.77
N SER A 281 25.73 -12.01 -4.08
CA SER A 281 26.33 -13.26 -4.57
C SER A 281 25.47 -13.88 -5.68
N ALA A 282 26.04 -14.82 -6.43
CA ALA A 282 25.34 -15.51 -7.50
C ALA A 282 24.16 -16.40 -7.04
N ARG A 283 23.93 -16.54 -5.72
CA ARG A 283 22.77 -17.29 -5.21
C ARG A 283 21.48 -16.47 -5.24
N CYS A 284 21.57 -15.13 -5.20
CA CYS A 284 20.41 -14.24 -5.22
C CYS A 284 19.33 -14.60 -4.19
N SER A 285 19.73 -15.01 -2.97
CA SER A 285 18.80 -15.63 -2.03
C SER A 285 17.94 -14.65 -1.23
N PHE A 286 18.16 -13.34 -1.35
CA PHE A 286 17.36 -12.30 -0.70
C PHE A 286 17.65 -10.92 -1.31
N THR A 287 16.61 -10.18 -1.71
CA THR A 287 16.69 -8.80 -2.22
C THR A 287 16.14 -7.81 -1.19
N THR A 288 16.82 -6.68 -1.01
CA THR A 288 16.26 -5.52 -0.31
C THR A 288 15.99 -4.39 -1.27
N LEU A 289 15.03 -3.53 -0.97
CA LEU A 289 14.77 -2.29 -1.70
C LEU A 289 14.98 -1.09 -0.76
N HIS A 290 15.43 0.04 -1.30
CA HIS A 290 15.42 1.29 -0.55
C HIS A 290 14.03 1.91 -0.67
N ALA A 291 13.39 2.20 0.45
CA ALA A 291 12.03 2.75 0.45
C ALA A 291 11.71 3.55 1.71
N TYR A 292 10.62 4.30 1.67
CA TYR A 292 9.99 4.99 2.81
C TYR A 292 8.50 5.20 2.53
N GLU A 293 7.70 5.48 3.56
CA GLU A 293 6.28 5.79 3.40
C GLU A 293 6.01 7.30 3.52
N TYR A 294 5.21 7.84 2.58
CA TYR A 294 4.73 9.23 2.56
C TYR A 294 3.35 9.28 3.21
N THR A 295 3.34 9.68 4.49
CA THR A 295 2.23 9.53 5.44
C THR A 295 1.16 10.62 5.31
N ALA A 296 0.60 10.82 4.12
CA ALA A 296 -0.34 11.92 3.88
C ALA A 296 -1.72 11.67 4.48
N THR A 297 -2.05 12.42 5.53
CA THR A 297 -3.28 12.26 6.33
C THR A 297 -4.22 13.48 6.25
N PRO A 298 -4.54 14.03 5.05
CA PRO A 298 -5.37 15.22 4.93
C PRO A 298 -6.78 14.95 5.46
N GLY A 299 -7.29 15.85 6.31
CA GLY A 299 -8.65 15.74 6.86
C GLY A 299 -8.91 14.45 7.65
N MET A 300 -7.89 13.78 8.17
CA MET A 300 -7.98 12.46 8.83
C MET A 300 -8.52 11.34 7.91
N ALA A 301 -8.15 11.39 6.64
CA ALA A 301 -8.27 10.30 5.66
C ALA A 301 -6.87 9.85 5.20
N LYS A 302 -6.69 8.56 4.87
CA LYS A 302 -5.41 8.03 4.36
C LYS A 302 -5.25 8.34 2.87
N VAL A 303 -4.18 9.04 2.53
CA VAL A 303 -3.68 9.25 1.16
C VAL A 303 -2.19 8.81 1.10
N HIS A 304 -1.86 7.74 1.82
CA HIS A 304 -0.49 7.28 2.04
C HIS A 304 0.11 6.65 0.78
N HIS A 305 1.41 6.82 0.57
CA HIS A 305 2.14 6.27 -0.57
C HIS A 305 3.50 5.68 -0.16
N ASN A 306 3.74 4.40 -0.48
CA ASN A 306 5.07 3.80 -0.36
C ASN A 306 5.94 4.22 -1.54
N VAL A 307 7.14 4.72 -1.28
CA VAL A 307 8.10 5.23 -2.27
C VAL A 307 9.24 4.22 -2.40
N ILE A 308 9.36 3.54 -3.54
CA ILE A 308 10.31 2.43 -3.75
C ILE A 308 11.36 2.83 -4.79
N PHE A 309 12.65 2.72 -4.45
CA PHE A 309 13.77 3.02 -5.35
C PHE A 309 14.43 1.77 -5.92
N ARG A 310 14.86 1.86 -7.18
CA ARG A 310 15.54 0.80 -7.93
C ARG A 310 16.89 0.39 -7.33
N ASN A 311 17.65 1.32 -6.79
CA ASN A 311 19.03 1.10 -6.38
C ASN A 311 19.52 2.17 -5.39
N ALA A 312 20.79 2.08 -4.97
CA ALA A 312 21.37 2.94 -3.94
C ALA A 312 21.64 4.40 -4.38
N ASN A 313 21.41 4.75 -5.67
CA ASN A 313 21.30 6.15 -6.06
C ASN A 313 19.89 6.62 -5.68
N VAL A 314 19.77 7.38 -4.58
CA VAL A 314 18.49 7.88 -4.05
C VAL A 314 18.59 9.37 -3.72
N PRO A 315 17.45 10.09 -3.56
CA PRO A 315 17.43 11.41 -2.97
C PRO A 315 18.11 11.44 -1.59
N ALA A 316 18.87 12.49 -1.32
CA ALA A 316 19.74 12.57 -0.15
C ALA A 316 18.99 12.68 1.19
N ALA A 317 17.67 12.90 1.15
CA ALA A 317 16.73 12.72 2.26
C ALA A 317 15.36 12.33 1.66
N PRO A 318 14.45 11.69 2.43
CA PRO A 318 13.07 11.46 2.02
C PRO A 318 12.30 12.79 1.86
N ILE A 319 11.18 12.74 1.13
CA ILE A 319 10.21 13.84 1.03
C ILE A 319 9.02 13.46 1.92
N PRO A 320 8.87 14.02 3.14
CA PRO A 320 7.81 13.66 4.06
C PRO A 320 6.60 14.61 3.94
N TRP A 321 5.40 14.10 4.24
CA TRP A 321 4.17 14.90 4.20
C TRP A 321 4.18 16.13 5.12
N VAL A 322 4.98 16.09 6.20
CA VAL A 322 5.15 17.21 7.14
C VAL A 322 5.99 18.39 6.59
N ASP A 323 6.73 18.21 5.50
CA ASP A 323 7.45 19.28 4.81
C ASP A 323 6.87 19.60 3.41
N GLU A 324 6.27 18.63 2.72
CA GLU A 324 5.56 18.81 1.44
C GLU A 324 4.18 18.12 1.51
N PRO A 325 3.07 18.87 1.60
CA PRO A 325 1.74 18.28 1.79
C PRO A 325 0.97 17.93 0.49
N ASP A 326 1.39 18.37 -0.70
CA ASP A 326 0.76 17.98 -1.98
C ASP A 326 1.43 16.72 -2.54
N VAL A 327 0.63 15.70 -2.90
CA VAL A 327 1.11 14.48 -3.57
C VAL A 327 1.74 14.78 -4.94
N TYR A 328 1.32 15.85 -5.62
CA TYR A 328 2.01 16.32 -6.82
C TYR A 328 3.37 16.95 -6.49
N GLY A 329 3.52 17.60 -5.33
CA GLY A 329 4.81 18.08 -4.82
C GLY A 329 5.77 16.93 -4.50
N LEU A 330 5.28 15.84 -3.92
CA LEU A 330 6.03 14.58 -3.80
C LEU A 330 6.52 14.09 -5.18
N TRP A 331 5.62 13.96 -6.16
CA TRP A 331 5.96 13.41 -7.47
C TRP A 331 6.90 14.31 -8.29
N ASP A 332 6.70 15.63 -8.29
CA ASP A 332 7.62 16.58 -8.93
C ASP A 332 8.99 16.60 -8.21
N GLY A 333 9.01 16.53 -6.88
CA GLY A 333 10.23 16.45 -6.08
C GLY A 333 11.00 15.14 -6.31
N LEU A 334 10.31 14.00 -6.39
CA LEU A 334 10.90 12.71 -6.79
C LEU A 334 11.41 12.76 -8.23
N ARG A 335 10.69 13.39 -9.14
CA ARG A 335 11.14 13.57 -10.53
C ARG A 335 12.44 14.36 -10.59
N GLU A 336 12.52 15.52 -9.94
CA GLU A 336 13.70 16.38 -9.94
C GLU A 336 14.91 15.68 -9.28
N GLN A 337 14.70 15.09 -8.10
CA GLN A 337 15.79 14.56 -7.26
C GLN A 337 16.24 13.14 -7.64
N CYS A 338 15.45 12.42 -8.43
CA CYS A 338 15.76 11.05 -8.87
C CYS A 338 15.81 10.93 -10.41
N LEU A 339 14.67 11.03 -11.09
CA LEU A 339 14.55 10.67 -12.50
C LEU A 339 15.33 11.61 -13.43
N ASP A 340 15.18 12.93 -13.25
CA ASP A 340 15.86 13.94 -14.06
C ASP A 340 17.28 14.26 -13.55
N ALA A 341 17.69 13.70 -12.40
CA ALA A 341 19.04 13.83 -11.82
C ALA A 341 20.14 13.07 -12.59
N ARG A 342 19.78 12.10 -13.45
CA ARG A 342 20.68 11.39 -14.40
C ARG A 342 21.87 10.66 -13.78
N ASN A 343 21.78 10.32 -12.49
CA ASN A 343 22.76 9.54 -11.74
C ASN A 343 22.49 8.02 -11.76
N GLY A 344 21.38 7.58 -12.36
CA GLY A 344 20.94 6.17 -12.34
C GLY A 344 19.87 5.86 -11.28
N CYS A 345 19.40 6.86 -10.54
CA CYS A 345 18.20 6.74 -9.70
C CYS A 345 16.97 6.45 -10.58
N ASP A 346 16.12 5.54 -10.10
CA ASP A 346 14.80 5.27 -10.64
C ASP A 346 13.86 4.93 -9.47
N VAL A 347 12.60 5.33 -9.55
CA VAL A 347 11.64 5.32 -8.43
C VAL A 347 10.21 5.03 -8.92
N ILE A 348 9.42 4.37 -8.08
CA ILE A 348 7.96 4.26 -8.22
C ILE A 348 7.28 4.64 -6.90
N THR A 349 6.03 5.10 -6.96
CA THR A 349 5.13 5.19 -5.80
C THR A 349 4.01 4.16 -5.88
N ILE A 350 3.55 3.74 -4.70
CA ILE A 350 2.49 2.77 -4.49
C ILE A 350 1.50 3.38 -3.48
N PRO A 351 0.38 3.99 -3.90
CA PRO A 351 -0.74 4.30 -3.01
C PRO A 351 -1.25 3.05 -2.30
N HIS A 352 -1.74 3.21 -1.07
CA HIS A 352 -2.24 2.11 -0.26
C HIS A 352 -3.41 2.52 0.64
N ASN A 353 -4.17 1.52 1.11
CA ASN A 353 -5.25 1.68 2.09
C ASN A 353 -6.34 2.66 1.62
N SER A 354 -6.69 2.64 0.33
CA SER A 354 -7.60 3.62 -0.26
C SER A 354 -9.04 3.51 0.27
N ASN A 355 -9.47 2.36 0.80
CA ASN A 355 -10.72 2.20 1.55
C ASN A 355 -10.90 3.16 2.76
N LEU A 356 -9.82 3.77 3.26
CA LEU A 356 -9.84 4.80 4.31
C LEU A 356 -9.52 6.20 3.76
N SER A 357 -9.73 6.47 2.47
CA SER A 357 -9.44 7.78 1.86
C SER A 357 -10.65 8.73 1.79
N ASN A 358 -11.89 8.28 2.02
CA ASN A 358 -13.13 9.02 1.77
C ASN A 358 -13.14 9.66 0.35
N GLY A 359 -12.74 8.89 -0.65
CA GLY A 359 -12.62 9.24 -2.06
C GLY A 359 -11.38 10.04 -2.45
N ASN A 360 -10.51 10.44 -1.51
CA ASN A 360 -9.40 11.36 -1.80
C ASN A 360 -8.23 10.72 -2.57
N MET A 361 -8.00 9.40 -2.49
CA MET A 361 -6.81 8.75 -3.09
C MET A 361 -6.78 8.83 -4.62
N PHE A 362 -7.92 8.50 -5.25
CA PHE A 362 -8.08 8.49 -6.71
C PHE A 362 -8.93 9.67 -7.21
N ALA A 363 -9.15 10.68 -6.37
CA ALA A 363 -9.77 11.94 -6.77
C ALA A 363 -8.91 12.65 -7.83
N VAL A 364 -9.52 12.93 -8.98
CA VAL A 364 -8.89 13.75 -10.02
C VAL A 364 -9.00 15.22 -9.64
N THR A 365 -7.95 15.74 -9.00
CA THR A 365 -7.79 17.15 -8.62
C THR A 365 -7.32 18.02 -9.79
N GLY A 366 -7.37 19.35 -9.65
CA GLY A 366 -6.86 20.29 -10.65
C GLY A 366 -7.64 20.35 -11.97
N LYS A 367 -8.92 19.93 -11.99
CA LYS A 367 -9.80 19.97 -13.18
C LYS A 367 -10.01 21.41 -13.74
N ASP A 368 -9.66 22.43 -12.96
CA ASP A 368 -9.68 23.87 -13.28
C ASP A 368 -8.38 24.43 -13.89
N LEU A 369 -7.26 23.68 -13.80
CA LEU A 369 -5.96 24.08 -14.35
C LEU A 369 -5.98 24.12 -15.90
N PRO A 370 -5.00 24.78 -16.56
CA PRO A 370 -4.87 24.71 -18.02
C PRO A 370 -4.74 23.26 -18.51
N LEU A 371 -5.40 22.90 -19.63
CA LEU A 371 -5.40 21.53 -20.17
C LEU A 371 -3.99 20.93 -20.38
N ALA A 372 -3.00 21.76 -20.70
CA ALA A 372 -1.60 21.32 -20.83
C ALA A 372 -0.98 20.90 -19.48
N GLU A 373 -1.36 21.55 -18.39
CA GLU A 373 -0.91 21.24 -17.02
C GLU A 373 -1.63 20.01 -16.48
N GLN A 374 -2.94 19.88 -16.73
CA GLN A 374 -3.71 18.66 -16.40
C GLN A 374 -3.11 17.43 -17.09
N ARG A 375 -2.71 17.57 -18.38
CA ARG A 375 -1.99 16.53 -19.11
C ARG A 375 -0.62 16.22 -18.51
N ALA A 376 0.15 17.24 -18.12
CA ALA A 376 1.45 17.04 -17.48
C ALA A 376 1.32 16.28 -16.15
N ARG A 377 0.35 16.66 -15.30
CA ARG A 377 0.00 15.96 -14.05
C ARG A 377 -0.40 14.50 -14.30
N ALA A 378 -1.23 14.23 -15.31
CA ALA A 378 -1.65 12.86 -15.65
C ALA A 378 -0.48 11.99 -16.17
N VAL A 379 0.46 12.56 -16.94
CA VAL A 379 1.70 11.87 -17.33
C VAL A 379 2.57 11.58 -16.11
N LEU A 380 2.78 12.58 -15.24
CA LEU A 380 3.60 12.44 -14.03
C LEU A 380 3.09 11.31 -13.12
N ARG A 381 1.77 11.24 -12.88
CA ARG A 381 1.16 10.13 -12.14
C ARG A 381 1.40 8.80 -12.86
N SER A 382 1.16 8.71 -14.17
CA SER A 382 1.37 7.47 -14.94
C SER A 382 2.84 6.99 -14.98
N ASP A 383 3.80 7.93 -14.95
CA ASP A 383 5.25 7.64 -14.97
C ASP A 383 5.76 7.11 -13.61
N ILE A 384 5.24 7.65 -12.50
CA ILE A 384 5.76 7.40 -11.13
C ILE A 384 4.85 6.47 -10.32
N GLU A 385 3.53 6.66 -10.35
CA GLU A 385 2.57 5.79 -9.69
C GLU A 385 2.33 4.55 -10.55
N ARG A 386 3.02 3.45 -10.21
CA ARG A 386 3.05 2.25 -11.05
C ARG A 386 2.23 1.10 -10.51
N LEU A 387 2.08 0.99 -9.19
CA LEU A 387 1.37 -0.07 -8.51
C LEU A 387 0.38 0.53 -7.49
N VAL A 388 -0.55 -0.28 -7.00
CA VAL A 388 -1.38 0.00 -5.83
C VAL A 388 -1.42 -1.23 -4.93
N GLU A 389 -1.43 -1.00 -3.62
CA GLU A 389 -1.70 -2.01 -2.61
C GLU A 389 -3.22 -2.20 -2.47
N ILE A 390 -3.72 -3.33 -2.95
CA ILE A 390 -5.17 -3.62 -2.98
C ILE A 390 -5.69 -4.19 -1.66
N SER A 391 -4.82 -4.70 -0.79
CA SER A 391 -5.20 -5.36 0.47
C SER A 391 -4.03 -5.37 1.46
N GLN A 392 -4.35 -5.19 2.73
CA GLN A 392 -3.40 -5.16 3.85
C GLN A 392 -4.09 -5.41 5.20
N ILE A 393 -3.39 -5.20 6.32
CA ILE A 393 -3.92 -5.42 7.68
C ILE A 393 -5.21 -4.61 7.96
N LYS A 394 -5.35 -3.42 7.32
CA LYS A 394 -6.52 -2.51 7.40
C LYS A 394 -7.56 -2.76 6.29
N GLY A 395 -7.70 -4.02 5.87
CA GLY A 395 -8.74 -4.50 4.95
C GLY A 395 -8.37 -4.46 3.47
N ASP A 396 -9.36 -4.73 2.62
CA ASP A 396 -9.24 -4.69 1.16
C ASP A 396 -9.74 -3.37 0.54
N SER A 397 -9.38 -3.14 -0.71
CA SER A 397 -9.71 -1.96 -1.50
C SER A 397 -10.00 -2.33 -2.96
N GLU A 398 -10.38 -3.58 -3.27
CA GLU A 398 -10.80 -4.03 -4.60
C GLU A 398 -12.06 -3.28 -5.05
N CYS A 399 -13.17 -3.45 -4.32
CA CYS A 399 -14.49 -2.98 -4.71
C CYS A 399 -15.48 -2.92 -3.54
N ARG A 400 -16.62 -2.25 -3.79
CA ARG A 400 -17.80 -2.22 -2.92
C ARG A 400 -19.07 -2.18 -3.78
N ASN A 401 -20.12 -2.91 -3.42
CA ASN A 401 -21.38 -2.88 -4.19
C ASN A 401 -22.22 -1.62 -3.90
N GLY A 402 -23.17 -1.33 -4.79
CA GLY A 402 -24.17 -0.27 -4.59
C GLY A 402 -23.71 1.17 -4.83
N MET A 403 -22.44 1.36 -5.20
CA MET A 403 -21.81 2.68 -5.38
C MET A 403 -22.38 3.50 -6.56
N TYR A 404 -22.32 4.83 -6.42
CA TYR A 404 -22.83 5.81 -7.38
C TYR A 404 -22.36 5.59 -8.82
N ASP A 405 -23.32 5.49 -9.74
CA ASP A 405 -23.13 5.26 -11.17
C ASP A 405 -22.21 4.06 -11.50
N VAL A 406 -22.17 3.04 -10.63
CA VAL A 406 -21.60 1.71 -10.91
C VAL A 406 -22.72 0.76 -11.34
N ILE A 407 -22.70 0.38 -12.61
CA ILE A 407 -23.72 -0.45 -13.27
C ILE A 407 -23.21 -1.90 -13.38
N GLY A 408 -24.03 -2.87 -12.97
CA GLY A 408 -23.69 -4.28 -13.08
C GLY A 408 -24.56 -5.15 -12.18
N ALA A 409 -24.24 -6.44 -12.12
CA ALA A 409 -24.69 -7.26 -11.00
C ALA A 409 -23.86 -6.90 -9.74
N PRO A 410 -24.43 -7.04 -8.54
CA PRO A 410 -23.64 -7.15 -7.32
C PRO A 410 -22.66 -8.33 -7.43
N ASP A 411 -21.45 -8.14 -6.95
CA ASP A 411 -20.40 -9.16 -6.91
C ASP A 411 -20.37 -9.77 -5.51
N GLU A 412 -20.69 -11.07 -5.40
CA GLU A 412 -20.83 -11.76 -4.10
C GLU A 412 -19.49 -12.03 -3.39
N PHE A 413 -18.35 -11.69 -4.01
CA PHE A 413 -17.02 -11.76 -3.39
C PHE A 413 -16.35 -10.39 -3.24
N CYS A 414 -17.08 -9.32 -3.54
CA CYS A 414 -16.73 -7.96 -3.13
C CYS A 414 -16.81 -7.80 -1.60
N GLU A 415 -16.47 -6.63 -1.04
CA GLU A 415 -16.61 -6.32 0.39
C GLU A 415 -15.85 -7.27 1.33
N TYR A 416 -14.55 -7.46 1.10
CA TYR A 416 -13.72 -8.45 1.80
C TYR A 416 -12.90 -7.82 2.92
N GLU A 417 -13.14 -8.20 4.18
CA GLU A 417 -12.47 -7.58 5.35
C GLU A 417 -12.62 -6.03 5.34
N GLU A 418 -13.77 -5.56 4.87
CA GLU A 418 -14.11 -4.14 4.69
C GLU A 418 -14.11 -3.36 6.00
N TRP A 419 -13.49 -2.18 6.00
CA TRP A 419 -13.29 -1.38 7.22
C TRP A 419 -14.43 -0.40 7.51
N ARG A 420 -15.28 -0.15 6.52
CA ARG A 420 -16.37 0.84 6.57
C ARG A 420 -17.70 0.10 6.43
N GLY A 421 -18.54 0.14 7.47
CA GLY A 421 -19.80 -0.61 7.51
C GLY A 421 -20.74 -0.30 6.34
N PRO A 422 -21.64 -1.22 5.97
CA PRO A 422 -22.46 -1.12 4.75
C PRO A 422 -23.42 0.07 4.72
N GLU A 423 -23.86 0.58 5.89
CA GLU A 423 -24.83 1.68 6.01
C GLU A 423 -24.24 3.09 5.79
N ILE A 424 -22.96 3.20 5.43
CA ILE A 424 -22.27 4.48 5.32
C ILE A 424 -22.67 5.28 4.06
N GLU A 425 -22.62 6.60 4.15
CA GLU A 425 -23.00 7.52 3.05
C GLU A 425 -22.04 7.38 1.84
N ASP A 426 -22.57 7.48 0.62
CA ASP A 426 -21.78 7.57 -0.62
C ASP A 426 -21.48 9.05 -0.93
N CYS A 427 -20.22 9.38 -1.22
CA CYS A 427 -19.81 10.74 -1.61
C CYS A 427 -20.24 11.13 -3.03
N GLU A 428 -20.76 10.19 -3.83
CA GLU A 428 -20.94 10.29 -5.27
C GLU A 428 -19.62 10.66 -5.98
N GLU A 429 -19.59 11.74 -6.77
CA GLU A 429 -18.40 12.32 -7.40
C GLU A 429 -17.53 13.16 -6.43
N GLY A 430 -17.95 13.29 -5.16
CA GLY A 430 -17.29 14.09 -4.13
C GLY A 430 -16.27 13.33 -3.29
N THR A 431 -15.76 14.00 -2.26
CA THR A 431 -14.84 13.44 -1.26
C THR A 431 -15.23 13.88 0.15
N GLY A 432 -14.95 13.04 1.14
CA GLY A 432 -15.22 13.29 2.56
C GLY A 432 -13.96 13.51 3.40
N ALA A 433 -14.15 13.56 4.72
CA ALA A 433 -13.08 13.69 5.72
C ALA A 433 -13.41 12.90 7.00
N GLY A 434 -12.39 12.47 7.75
CA GLY A 434 -12.54 11.76 9.02
C GLY A 434 -12.58 10.22 8.94
N ALA A 435 -12.17 9.62 7.82
CA ALA A 435 -12.20 8.17 7.58
C ALA A 435 -11.61 7.33 8.72
N LEU A 436 -10.47 7.76 9.29
CA LEU A 436 -9.78 7.08 10.39
C LEU A 436 -10.67 6.91 11.63
N PHE A 437 -11.56 7.88 11.89
CA PHE A 437 -12.51 7.87 13.01
C PHE A 437 -13.89 7.32 12.63
N ASP A 438 -13.98 6.60 11.50
CA ASP A 438 -15.22 6.16 10.85
C ASP A 438 -16.23 7.30 10.61
N ARG A 439 -15.76 8.38 9.96
CA ARG A 439 -16.58 9.55 9.61
C ARG A 439 -16.47 9.93 8.15
N GLY A 440 -17.43 10.74 7.71
CA GLY A 440 -17.61 11.09 6.29
C GLY A 440 -18.29 9.98 5.51
N CYS A 441 -18.13 10.03 4.20
CA CYS A 441 -18.69 9.12 3.22
C CYS A 441 -17.57 8.27 2.57
N VAL A 442 -17.95 7.16 1.93
CA VAL A 442 -17.07 6.44 0.99
C VAL A 442 -17.39 6.85 -0.44
N SER A 443 -16.42 6.82 -1.35
CA SER A 443 -16.63 7.05 -2.78
C SER A 443 -16.15 5.83 -3.56
N ARG A 444 -16.59 5.68 -4.80
CA ARG A 444 -15.95 4.75 -5.75
C ARG A 444 -14.45 5.03 -5.90
N ASN A 445 -14.00 6.26 -5.66
CA ASN A 445 -12.59 6.67 -5.64
C ASN A 445 -11.78 6.16 -4.42
N ASP A 446 -12.40 5.41 -3.50
CA ASP A 446 -11.71 4.62 -2.47
C ASP A 446 -11.26 3.22 -2.97
N TYR A 447 -11.75 2.76 -4.14
CA TYR A 447 -11.61 1.37 -4.59
C TYR A 447 -10.88 1.23 -5.93
N VAL A 448 -9.92 0.32 -5.98
CA VAL A 448 -9.03 0.08 -7.13
C VAL A 448 -9.80 -0.28 -8.39
N ARG A 449 -10.84 -1.14 -8.30
CA ARG A 449 -11.68 -1.53 -9.44
C ARG A 449 -12.26 -0.30 -10.16
N TYR A 450 -12.61 0.75 -9.43
CA TYR A 450 -13.27 1.93 -9.98
C TYR A 450 -12.28 3.05 -10.32
N ALA A 451 -11.14 3.14 -9.65
CA ALA A 451 -10.01 3.99 -10.05
C ALA A 451 -9.53 3.67 -11.49
N LEU A 452 -9.46 2.37 -11.84
CA LEU A 452 -9.16 1.91 -13.20
C LEU A 452 -10.14 2.45 -14.27
N LEU A 453 -11.39 2.76 -13.89
CA LEU A 453 -12.45 3.26 -14.78
C LEU A 453 -12.52 4.80 -14.81
N GLU A 454 -12.18 5.50 -13.71
CA GLU A 454 -11.89 6.96 -13.77
C GLU A 454 -10.72 7.20 -14.74
N GLY A 455 -9.82 6.22 -14.91
CA GLY A 455 -8.76 6.22 -15.93
C GLY A 455 -9.28 6.39 -17.36
N PHE A 456 -10.40 5.74 -17.71
CA PHE A 456 -11.04 5.91 -19.02
C PHE A 456 -11.85 7.22 -19.12
N ARG A 457 -12.40 7.73 -18.02
CA ARG A 457 -13.00 9.08 -17.98
C ARG A 457 -11.94 10.15 -18.22
N GLU A 458 -10.77 10.06 -17.57
CA GLU A 458 -9.63 10.95 -17.82
C GLU A 458 -9.08 10.80 -19.24
N GLN A 459 -8.98 9.57 -19.76
CA GLN A 459 -8.59 9.36 -21.15
C GLN A 459 -9.55 10.06 -22.12
N THR A 460 -10.86 9.98 -21.87
CA THR A 460 -11.88 10.67 -22.68
C THR A 460 -11.81 12.20 -22.52
N ARG A 461 -11.57 12.69 -21.30
CA ARG A 461 -11.61 14.12 -20.94
C ARG A 461 -10.36 14.90 -21.35
N ILE A 462 -9.17 14.30 -21.18
CA ILE A 462 -7.88 14.95 -21.45
C ILE A 462 -6.99 14.18 -22.43
N GLY A 463 -7.32 12.94 -22.81
CA GLY A 463 -6.52 12.14 -23.76
C GLY A 463 -5.41 11.31 -23.13
N ILE A 464 -5.40 11.17 -21.80
CA ILE A 464 -4.37 10.46 -21.03
C ILE A 464 -5.04 9.66 -19.91
N ASN A 465 -4.69 8.39 -19.76
CA ASN A 465 -5.15 7.51 -18.69
C ASN A 465 -4.08 7.46 -17.58
N PRO A 466 -4.22 8.20 -16.46
CA PRO A 466 -3.23 8.16 -15.38
C PRO A 466 -3.28 6.85 -14.59
N TYR A 467 -4.44 6.19 -14.54
CA TYR A 467 -4.73 5.04 -13.67
C TYR A 467 -4.45 3.69 -14.33
N LYS A 468 -3.42 3.59 -15.18
CA LYS A 468 -2.88 2.30 -15.64
C LYS A 468 -1.94 1.68 -14.59
N ILE A 469 -2.46 1.46 -13.38
CA ILE A 469 -1.74 0.96 -12.20
C ILE A 469 -1.80 -0.57 -12.09
N GLY A 470 -0.70 -1.19 -11.65
CA GLY A 470 -0.63 -2.62 -11.34
C GLY A 470 -1.03 -2.90 -9.89
N ILE A 471 -1.16 -4.18 -9.53
CA ILE A 471 -1.65 -4.60 -8.22
C ILE A 471 -0.57 -5.38 -7.46
N ILE A 472 -0.40 -5.05 -6.18
CA ILE A 472 0.28 -5.83 -5.14
C ILE A 472 -0.60 -5.87 -3.88
N ALA A 473 -0.20 -6.65 -2.90
CA ALA A 473 -0.69 -6.60 -1.53
C ALA A 473 0.52 -6.64 -0.57
N ALA A 474 0.34 -6.26 0.68
CA ALA A 474 1.44 -6.09 1.65
C ALA A 474 0.90 -6.17 3.09
N THR A 475 1.76 -6.16 4.11
CA THR A 475 1.25 -6.25 5.49
C THR A 475 0.75 -4.93 6.07
N ASP A 476 1.51 -3.82 6.01
CA ASP A 476 1.32 -2.64 6.89
C ASP A 476 1.46 -3.04 8.39
N THR A 477 2.32 -4.04 8.67
CA THR A 477 2.61 -4.45 10.07
C THR A 477 3.59 -3.50 10.74
N HIS A 478 3.30 -3.14 11.98
CA HIS A 478 4.14 -2.29 12.82
C HIS A 478 5.00 -3.09 13.83
N ASN A 479 5.05 -4.42 13.66
CA ASN A 479 5.85 -5.34 14.48
C ASN A 479 7.27 -5.61 13.93
N ALA A 480 7.69 -4.96 12.83
CA ALA A 480 8.87 -5.32 12.05
C ALA A 480 8.87 -6.79 11.57
N SER A 481 7.69 -7.31 11.26
CA SER A 481 7.42 -8.72 10.95
C SER A 481 6.95 -8.92 9.50
N PRO A 482 7.77 -8.55 8.48
CA PRO A 482 7.37 -8.54 7.07
C PRO A 482 6.81 -9.90 6.63
N GLY A 483 5.62 -9.90 6.03
CA GLY A 483 4.95 -11.12 5.55
C GLY A 483 4.42 -12.09 6.62
N ASP A 484 4.21 -11.68 7.88
CA ASP A 484 3.55 -12.50 8.93
C ASP A 484 2.02 -12.62 8.72
N VAL A 485 1.63 -13.17 7.57
CA VAL A 485 0.26 -13.19 7.03
C VAL A 485 -0.54 -14.45 7.37
N GLU A 486 0.01 -15.34 8.18
CA GLU A 486 -0.50 -16.71 8.35
C GLU A 486 -1.57 -16.76 9.46
N GLU A 487 -2.84 -16.93 9.06
CA GLU A 487 -4.05 -16.93 9.92
C GLU A 487 -3.98 -17.82 11.19
N TYR A 488 -3.11 -18.84 11.22
CA TYR A 488 -2.96 -19.75 12.36
C TYR A 488 -1.82 -19.39 13.32
N SER A 489 -0.87 -18.54 12.93
CA SER A 489 0.25 -18.09 13.78
C SER A 489 0.17 -16.60 14.17
N TYR A 490 -0.69 -15.84 13.50
CA TYR A 490 -0.85 -14.38 13.61
C TYR A 490 -0.70 -13.81 15.03
N GLN A 491 0.34 -12.99 15.20
CA GLN A 491 0.72 -12.41 16.50
C GLN A 491 0.23 -10.96 16.70
N GLY A 492 -0.63 -10.44 15.84
CA GLY A 492 -1.03 -9.03 15.86
C GLY A 492 -0.04 -8.13 15.12
N TRP A 493 -0.32 -6.84 15.09
CA TRP A 493 0.45 -5.84 14.33
C TRP A 493 0.84 -4.59 15.11
N MET A 494 0.25 -4.36 16.29
CA MET A 494 0.45 -3.16 17.10
C MET A 494 1.28 -3.42 18.37
N GLY A 495 2.41 -4.12 18.23
CA GLY A 495 3.42 -4.22 19.29
C GLY A 495 2.88 -4.75 20.63
N ALA A 496 2.92 -3.91 21.65
CA ALA A 496 2.43 -4.21 23.00
C ALA A 496 0.92 -3.97 23.17
N ALA A 497 0.28 -3.19 22.28
CA ALA A 497 -1.16 -2.90 22.35
C ALA A 497 -2.01 -4.14 22.06
N ASP A 498 -1.53 -5.05 21.20
CA ASP A 498 -2.22 -6.27 20.78
C ASP A 498 -1.39 -7.56 20.99
N ALA A 499 -0.48 -7.55 21.96
CA ALA A 499 0.43 -8.67 22.19
C ALA A 499 -0.24 -9.97 22.68
N THR A 500 -1.28 -9.89 23.51
CA THR A 500 -2.02 -11.07 23.99
C THR A 500 -3.25 -11.38 23.14
N ILE A 501 -3.70 -12.64 23.17
CA ILE A 501 -4.97 -13.06 22.55
C ILE A 501 -6.14 -12.22 23.08
N GLN A 502 -6.17 -11.97 24.39
CA GLN A 502 -7.20 -11.16 25.03
C GLN A 502 -7.23 -9.72 24.49
N GLN A 503 -6.07 -9.10 24.24
CA GLN A 503 -6.00 -7.76 23.65
C GLN A 503 -6.44 -7.75 22.17
N ARG A 504 -6.01 -8.71 21.35
CA ARG A 504 -6.43 -8.79 19.93
C ARG A 504 -7.94 -8.99 19.77
N LEU A 505 -8.56 -9.71 20.70
CA LEU A 505 -9.98 -10.03 20.70
C LEU A 505 -10.85 -9.02 21.48
N ASP A 506 -10.26 -7.97 22.06
CA ASP A 506 -10.99 -6.89 22.73
C ASP A 506 -11.17 -5.69 21.78
N PRO A 507 -12.39 -5.41 21.29
CA PRO A 507 -12.65 -4.25 20.42
C PRO A 507 -12.43 -2.90 21.14
N GLY A 508 -12.28 -2.89 22.46
CA GLY A 508 -12.02 -1.70 23.27
C GLY A 508 -10.56 -1.23 23.34
N THR A 509 -9.60 -1.97 22.77
CA THR A 509 -8.17 -1.59 22.78
C THR A 509 -7.82 -0.44 21.84
N SER A 510 -8.72 -0.10 20.91
CA SER A 510 -8.42 0.74 19.75
C SER A 510 -8.79 2.22 19.95
N PRO A 511 -7.84 3.17 19.89
CA PRO A 511 -8.13 4.60 20.03
C PRO A 511 -8.77 5.25 18.79
N VAL A 512 -8.69 4.57 17.63
CA VAL A 512 -9.10 5.02 16.29
C VAL A 512 -9.78 3.83 15.60
N ASN A 513 -10.78 4.00 14.72
CA ASN A 513 -11.40 2.79 14.12
C ASN A 513 -10.41 2.05 13.20
N ALA A 514 -9.52 2.80 12.53
CA ALA A 514 -8.42 2.28 11.71
C ALA A 514 -7.34 1.45 12.46
N THR A 515 -7.43 1.31 13.78
CA THR A 515 -6.51 0.49 14.60
C THR A 515 -7.20 -0.72 15.25
N ASN A 516 -8.41 -1.09 14.82
CA ASN A 516 -9.19 -2.14 15.47
C ASN A 516 -8.62 -3.55 15.20
N SER A 517 -7.84 -4.10 16.14
CA SER A 517 -7.21 -5.42 16.03
C SER A 517 -8.19 -6.53 15.65
N VAL A 518 -9.40 -6.60 16.23
CA VAL A 518 -10.28 -7.75 15.99
C VAL A 518 -10.90 -7.77 14.59
N MET A 519 -11.03 -6.60 13.97
CA MET A 519 -11.45 -6.43 12.57
C MET A 519 -10.27 -6.44 11.59
N SER A 520 -9.03 -6.49 12.08
CA SER A 520 -7.83 -6.61 11.24
C SER A 520 -7.69 -7.99 10.60
N SER A 521 -7.24 -8.05 9.35
CA SER A 521 -6.70 -9.27 8.73
C SER A 521 -5.21 -9.41 9.08
N PRO A 522 -4.52 -10.52 8.73
CA PRO A 522 -3.05 -10.59 8.83
C PRO A 522 -2.28 -9.76 7.78
N GLY A 523 -2.96 -9.14 6.81
CA GLY A 523 -2.34 -8.47 5.67
C GLY A 523 -1.93 -9.42 4.54
N GLY A 524 -1.41 -8.87 3.45
CA GLY A 524 -1.15 -9.58 2.20
C GLY A 524 0.32 -9.68 1.79
N LEU A 525 0.58 -10.28 0.63
CA LEU A 525 1.90 -10.43 0.03
C LEU A 525 1.97 -9.93 -1.42
N ALA A 526 3.13 -9.44 -1.82
CA ALA A 526 3.43 -9.07 -3.20
C ALA A 526 4.04 -10.27 -3.94
N GLY A 527 3.38 -10.70 -5.02
CA GLY A 527 3.91 -11.65 -6.00
C GLY A 527 4.44 -10.92 -7.22
N VAL A 528 5.69 -11.17 -7.60
CA VAL A 528 6.37 -10.48 -8.71
C VAL A 528 6.92 -11.50 -9.71
N TRP A 529 6.58 -11.36 -10.99
CA TRP A 529 7.17 -12.19 -12.05
C TRP A 529 8.44 -11.52 -12.61
N ALA A 530 9.60 -11.89 -12.07
CA ALA A 530 10.89 -11.39 -12.52
C ALA A 530 11.76 -12.50 -13.13
N GLU A 531 12.75 -12.11 -13.94
CA GLU A 531 13.68 -13.02 -14.60
C GLU A 531 14.66 -13.68 -13.62
N GLU A 532 14.95 -13.04 -12.48
CA GLU A 532 15.82 -13.51 -11.38
C GLU A 532 15.54 -12.67 -10.10
N ASN A 533 16.02 -13.10 -8.93
CA ASN A 533 15.91 -12.31 -7.69
C ASN A 533 17.08 -11.31 -7.53
N SER A 534 17.14 -10.30 -8.40
CA SER A 534 18.03 -9.14 -8.24
C SER A 534 17.21 -7.86 -8.12
N ARG A 535 17.76 -6.84 -7.45
CA ARG A 535 17.07 -5.57 -7.21
C ARG A 535 16.61 -4.91 -8.51
N ASP A 536 17.46 -4.94 -9.54
CA ASP A 536 17.12 -4.50 -10.90
C ASP A 536 15.93 -5.28 -11.49
N ALA A 537 15.96 -6.62 -11.43
CA ALA A 537 14.92 -7.46 -12.04
C ALA A 537 13.56 -7.36 -11.31
N ILE A 538 13.58 -7.32 -9.97
CA ILE A 538 12.38 -7.10 -9.14
C ILE A 538 11.79 -5.71 -9.39
N PHE A 539 12.63 -4.66 -9.47
CA PHE A 539 12.16 -3.30 -9.77
C PHE A 539 11.63 -3.17 -11.20
N ASP A 540 12.32 -3.72 -12.21
CA ASP A 540 11.85 -3.72 -13.60
C ASP A 540 10.54 -4.52 -13.76
N ALA A 541 10.30 -5.54 -12.92
CA ALA A 541 9.05 -6.28 -12.86
C ALA A 541 7.90 -5.49 -12.22
N MET A 542 8.16 -4.78 -11.12
CA MET A 542 7.21 -3.83 -10.51
C MET A 542 6.86 -2.69 -11.48
N LYS A 543 7.86 -2.07 -12.12
CA LYS A 543 7.65 -0.92 -13.02
C LYS A 543 6.90 -1.28 -14.31
N ARG A 544 7.07 -2.52 -14.82
CA ARG A 544 6.26 -3.07 -15.92
C ARG A 544 4.92 -3.67 -15.47
N LYS A 545 4.62 -3.65 -14.15
CA LYS A 545 3.36 -4.12 -13.53
C LYS A 545 3.09 -5.61 -13.70
N GLU A 546 4.14 -6.43 -13.78
CA GLU A 546 3.98 -7.88 -13.91
C GLU A 546 3.86 -8.53 -12.52
N THR A 547 2.92 -8.02 -11.75
CA THR A 547 2.76 -8.27 -10.32
C THR A 547 1.33 -8.67 -9.99
N PHE A 548 1.17 -9.29 -8.83
CA PHE A 548 -0.13 -9.62 -8.25
C PHE A 548 -0.07 -9.47 -6.74
N GLY A 549 -1.22 -9.22 -6.11
CA GLY A 549 -1.37 -9.25 -4.66
C GLY A 549 -2.09 -10.53 -4.23
N THR A 550 -1.75 -11.06 -3.05
CA THR A 550 -2.59 -12.04 -2.35
C THR A 550 -2.96 -11.52 -0.97
N SER A 551 -4.12 -11.94 -0.45
CA SER A 551 -4.60 -11.57 0.88
C SER A 551 -3.90 -12.29 2.04
N GLY A 552 -2.86 -13.08 1.74
CA GLY A 552 -2.05 -13.82 2.70
C GLY A 552 -1.37 -15.03 2.03
N PRO A 553 -2.10 -16.12 1.71
CA PRO A 553 -1.52 -17.32 1.13
C PRO A 553 -0.78 -17.08 -0.20
N ARG A 554 0.26 -17.88 -0.44
CA ARG A 554 1.11 -17.82 -1.65
C ARG A 554 0.49 -18.50 -2.87
N ILE A 555 -0.77 -18.16 -3.17
CA ILE A 555 -1.47 -18.54 -4.40
C ILE A 555 -0.71 -17.92 -5.58
N THR A 556 -0.27 -18.70 -6.58
CA THR A 556 0.36 -18.14 -7.78
C THR A 556 -0.64 -17.99 -8.91
N ALA A 557 -0.44 -17.00 -9.78
CA ALA A 557 -1.17 -16.91 -11.04
C ALA A 557 -0.33 -16.32 -12.17
N ARG A 558 -0.52 -16.87 -13.38
CA ARG A 558 -0.22 -16.24 -14.67
C ARG A 558 -1.54 -15.82 -15.29
N PHE A 559 -1.58 -14.59 -15.81
CA PHE A 559 -2.68 -14.06 -16.59
C PHE A 559 -2.07 -13.42 -17.84
N PHE A 560 -2.52 -13.86 -19.02
CA PHE A 560 -2.11 -13.32 -20.31
C PHE A 560 -3.33 -12.92 -21.12
N GLY A 561 -3.23 -11.84 -21.89
CA GLY A 561 -4.27 -11.34 -22.79
C GLY A 561 -3.75 -11.19 -24.22
N GLY A 562 -4.58 -11.53 -25.20
CA GLY A 562 -4.23 -11.50 -26.62
C GLY A 562 -5.47 -11.68 -27.49
N TRP A 563 -5.28 -12.01 -28.77
CA TRP A 563 -6.40 -12.17 -29.72
C TRP A 563 -6.67 -13.64 -30.09
N GLU A 564 -5.63 -14.46 -30.18
CA GLU A 564 -5.74 -15.87 -30.54
C GLU A 564 -4.86 -16.74 -29.62
N TYR A 565 -5.49 -17.48 -28.71
CA TYR A 565 -4.84 -18.54 -27.94
C TYR A 565 -5.51 -19.90 -28.24
N PRO A 566 -4.74 -21.00 -28.41
CA PRO A 566 -5.32 -22.33 -28.56
C PRO A 566 -6.07 -22.74 -27.29
N LYS A 567 -7.29 -23.27 -27.42
CA LYS A 567 -8.09 -23.72 -26.25
C LYS A 567 -7.39 -24.78 -25.39
N GLU A 568 -6.61 -25.63 -26.04
CA GLU A 568 -5.84 -26.71 -25.39
C GLU A 568 -4.54 -26.23 -24.73
N LEU A 569 -4.25 -24.93 -24.68
CA LEU A 569 -2.97 -24.40 -24.19
C LEU A 569 -2.70 -24.78 -22.72
N CYS A 570 -3.73 -25.00 -21.91
CA CYS A 570 -3.62 -25.53 -20.55
C CYS A 570 -3.01 -26.93 -20.45
N GLY A 571 -3.00 -27.71 -21.54
CA GLY A 571 -2.31 -29.01 -21.63
C GLY A 571 -0.91 -28.91 -22.24
N SER A 572 -0.44 -27.70 -22.60
CA SER A 572 0.84 -27.49 -23.26
C SER A 572 1.98 -27.31 -22.25
N PRO A 573 3.14 -27.99 -22.42
CA PRO A 573 4.34 -27.66 -21.64
C PRO A 573 4.87 -26.25 -21.95
N ASN A 574 4.51 -25.69 -23.12
CA ASN A 574 4.97 -24.38 -23.59
C ASN A 574 3.95 -23.26 -23.26
N LEU A 575 3.12 -23.44 -22.22
CA LEU A 575 2.04 -22.48 -21.87
C LEU A 575 2.57 -21.06 -21.68
N VAL A 576 3.65 -20.91 -20.90
CA VAL A 576 4.21 -19.61 -20.53
C VAL A 576 4.88 -18.92 -21.73
N ALA A 577 5.80 -19.61 -22.43
CA ALA A 577 6.35 -19.17 -23.71
C ALA A 577 5.30 -18.70 -24.71
N SER A 578 4.18 -19.44 -24.84
CA SER A 578 3.08 -19.09 -25.76
C SER A 578 2.32 -17.86 -25.28
N GLY A 579 2.12 -17.71 -23.97
CA GLY A 579 1.51 -16.54 -23.33
C GLY A 579 2.25 -15.25 -23.69
N TYR A 580 3.58 -15.25 -23.54
CA TYR A 580 4.45 -14.13 -23.92
C TYR A 580 4.55 -13.91 -25.43
N ALA A 581 4.55 -14.97 -26.25
CA ALA A 581 4.75 -14.85 -27.69
C ALA A 581 3.51 -14.38 -28.47
N ALA A 582 2.30 -14.65 -27.97
CA ALA A 582 1.05 -14.37 -28.68
C ALA A 582 0.18 -13.23 -28.07
N GLY A 583 0.69 -12.53 -27.05
CA GLY A 583 -0.04 -11.47 -26.37
C GLY A 583 0.81 -10.71 -25.35
N VAL A 584 0.19 -10.32 -24.23
CA VAL A 584 0.83 -9.59 -23.12
C VAL A 584 0.50 -10.25 -21.77
N PRO A 585 1.39 -10.18 -20.77
CA PRO A 585 1.07 -10.58 -19.41
C PRO A 585 0.19 -9.52 -18.70
N MET A 586 -0.23 -9.86 -17.48
CA MET A 586 -0.71 -8.89 -16.47
C MET A 586 0.18 -7.64 -16.42
N GLY A 587 -0.44 -6.46 -16.31
CA GLY A 587 0.24 -5.17 -16.40
C GLY A 587 0.31 -4.57 -17.81
N GLY A 588 0.02 -5.34 -18.86
CA GLY A 588 0.12 -4.91 -20.26
C GLY A 588 -1.14 -4.27 -20.85
N ASP A 589 -0.94 -3.42 -21.85
CA ASP A 589 -1.97 -3.07 -22.83
C ASP A 589 -2.07 -4.18 -23.89
N LEU A 590 -3.28 -4.58 -24.28
CA LEU A 590 -3.48 -5.56 -25.35
C LEU A 590 -2.81 -5.09 -26.66
N PRO A 591 -2.21 -6.00 -27.44
CA PRO A 591 -1.67 -5.66 -28.75
C PRO A 591 -2.77 -5.16 -29.70
N GLU A 592 -2.40 -4.48 -30.77
CA GLU A 592 -3.33 -3.98 -31.79
C GLU A 592 -4.23 -5.11 -32.34
N ARG A 593 -5.54 -4.85 -32.40
CA ARG A 593 -6.54 -5.84 -32.80
C ARG A 593 -6.37 -6.23 -34.27
N PRO A 594 -6.06 -7.50 -34.61
CA PRO A 594 -5.97 -7.96 -35.98
C PRO A 594 -7.29 -7.81 -36.75
N GLU A 595 -7.20 -7.65 -38.07
CA GLU A 595 -8.39 -7.65 -38.92
C GLU A 595 -9.14 -8.99 -38.80
N GLY A 596 -10.45 -8.92 -38.52
CA GLY A 596 -11.29 -10.10 -38.29
C GLY A 596 -11.27 -10.66 -36.86
N ALA A 597 -10.35 -10.22 -35.98
CA ALA A 597 -10.35 -10.63 -34.57
C ALA A 597 -11.61 -10.10 -33.86
N LYS A 598 -12.42 -11.03 -33.33
CA LYS A 598 -13.76 -10.74 -32.82
C LYS A 598 -13.77 -10.21 -31.39
N ALA A 599 -12.98 -10.83 -30.52
CA ALA A 599 -12.91 -10.57 -29.08
C ALA A 599 -11.53 -10.98 -28.57
N PRO A 600 -11.04 -10.37 -27.46
CA PRO A 600 -9.81 -10.79 -26.82
C PRO A 600 -9.98 -12.16 -26.16
N THR A 601 -8.90 -12.92 -26.13
CA THR A 601 -8.80 -14.21 -25.46
C THR A 601 -7.71 -14.11 -24.40
N PHE A 602 -8.00 -14.68 -23.22
CA PHE A 602 -7.16 -14.64 -22.05
C PHE A 602 -6.78 -16.05 -21.60
N VAL A 603 -5.51 -16.22 -21.20
CA VAL A 603 -5.00 -17.45 -20.58
C VAL A 603 -4.92 -17.20 -19.08
N VAL A 604 -5.61 -18.04 -18.31
CA VAL A 604 -5.55 -18.07 -16.86
C VAL A 604 -4.86 -19.37 -16.47
N SER A 605 -3.83 -19.30 -15.64
CA SER A 605 -3.22 -20.46 -14.98
C SER A 605 -2.84 -20.10 -13.56
N SER A 606 -3.36 -20.82 -12.57
CA SER A 606 -3.15 -20.56 -11.15
C SER A 606 -2.94 -21.85 -10.36
N MET A 607 -2.12 -21.79 -9.32
CA MET A 607 -1.87 -22.88 -8.38
C MET A 607 -2.13 -22.39 -6.96
N ARG A 608 -2.69 -23.26 -6.12
CA ARG A 608 -2.87 -22.96 -4.70
C ARG A 608 -1.54 -22.72 -4.00
N ASP A 609 -1.62 -22.10 -2.83
CA ASP A 609 -0.56 -22.29 -1.85
C ASP A 609 -0.53 -23.76 -1.39
N VAL A 610 0.66 -24.35 -1.35
CA VAL A 610 0.87 -25.68 -0.76
C VAL A 610 0.93 -25.62 0.77
N GLY A 611 1.28 -24.47 1.35
CA GLY A 611 1.54 -24.27 2.78
C GLY A 611 2.84 -24.97 3.22
N THR A 612 2.86 -25.42 4.47
CA THR A 612 3.92 -26.27 5.04
C THR A 612 3.44 -27.69 5.30
N GLN A 613 4.30 -28.55 5.85
CA GLN A 613 3.92 -29.93 6.17
C GLN A 613 2.87 -29.99 7.30
N ASP A 614 3.04 -29.14 8.30
CA ASP A 614 2.18 -29.11 9.49
C ASP A 614 0.98 -28.14 9.28
N HIS A 615 1.13 -27.13 8.42
CA HIS A 615 0.07 -26.21 8.00
C HIS A 615 -0.14 -26.22 6.47
N PRO A 616 -0.81 -27.24 5.89
CA PRO A 616 -1.09 -27.29 4.45
C PRO A 616 -2.07 -26.19 4.01
N GLY A 617 -1.73 -25.49 2.92
CA GLY A 617 -2.57 -24.42 2.33
C GLY A 617 -3.90 -24.94 1.77
N GLY A 618 -4.89 -24.06 1.63
CA GLY A 618 -6.24 -24.45 1.21
C GLY A 618 -6.35 -24.80 -0.28
N LEU A 619 -7.50 -25.33 -0.69
CA LEU A 619 -7.76 -25.67 -2.09
C LEU A 619 -8.46 -24.51 -2.80
N LEU A 620 -8.11 -24.23 -4.05
CA LEU A 620 -8.79 -23.20 -4.84
C LEU A 620 -10.26 -23.57 -5.06
N GLN A 621 -11.15 -22.59 -4.93
CA GLN A 621 -12.57 -22.71 -5.27
C GLN A 621 -12.78 -22.39 -6.75
N ARG A 622 -12.37 -21.19 -7.18
CA ARG A 622 -12.63 -20.68 -8.53
C ARG A 622 -11.64 -19.61 -8.96
N ALA A 623 -11.58 -19.38 -10.26
CA ALA A 623 -10.90 -18.27 -10.91
C ALA A 623 -11.93 -17.44 -11.68
N GLN A 624 -11.86 -16.12 -11.52
CA GLN A 624 -12.78 -15.15 -12.08
C GLN A 624 -12.03 -14.11 -12.89
N ILE A 625 -12.55 -13.76 -14.07
CA ILE A 625 -12.13 -12.55 -14.76
C ILE A 625 -13.13 -11.45 -14.41
N VAL A 626 -12.63 -10.39 -13.78
CA VAL A 626 -13.37 -9.15 -13.55
C VAL A 626 -13.10 -8.23 -14.72
N LYS A 627 -14.16 -7.80 -15.41
CA LYS A 627 -14.15 -6.87 -16.54
C LYS A 627 -14.81 -5.57 -16.11
N GLY A 628 -14.20 -4.43 -16.41
CA GLY A 628 -14.77 -3.11 -16.16
C GLY A 628 -14.60 -2.17 -17.35
N TRP A 629 -15.55 -1.25 -17.54
CA TRP A 629 -15.54 -0.29 -18.65
C TRP A 629 -16.35 0.97 -18.31
N THR A 630 -16.30 1.96 -19.21
CA THR A 630 -17.16 3.16 -19.15
C THR A 630 -18.13 3.19 -20.32
N ASP A 631 -19.35 3.69 -20.09
CA ASP A 631 -20.30 3.98 -21.18
C ASP A 631 -20.16 5.41 -21.74
N GLY A 632 -20.96 5.74 -22.76
CA GLY A 632 -20.96 7.06 -23.40
C GLY A 632 -21.56 8.19 -22.55
N GLU A 633 -22.14 7.89 -21.39
CA GLU A 633 -22.58 8.86 -20.38
C GLU A 633 -21.48 9.04 -19.29
N GLY A 634 -20.42 8.23 -19.34
CA GLY A 634 -19.30 8.25 -18.40
C GLY A 634 -19.54 7.45 -17.13
N ARG A 635 -20.59 6.64 -17.05
CA ARG A 635 -20.85 5.74 -15.92
C ARG A 635 -19.89 4.55 -15.93
N PHE A 636 -19.66 3.99 -14.76
CA PHE A 636 -18.85 2.78 -14.59
C PHE A 636 -19.71 1.54 -14.79
N HIS A 637 -19.15 0.53 -15.43
CA HIS A 637 -19.80 -0.78 -15.61
C HIS A 637 -18.86 -1.89 -15.18
N GLN A 638 -19.40 -2.93 -14.53
CA GLN A 638 -18.65 -4.12 -14.12
C GLN A 638 -19.37 -5.42 -14.53
N ALA A 639 -18.58 -6.44 -14.88
CA ALA A 639 -19.02 -7.83 -15.01
C ALA A 639 -17.97 -8.77 -14.41
N VAL A 640 -18.42 -9.82 -13.72
CA VAL A 640 -17.57 -10.86 -13.13
C VAL A 640 -17.92 -12.19 -13.79
N TYR A 641 -16.92 -12.85 -14.38
CA TYR A 641 -17.10 -14.13 -15.06
C TYR A 641 -16.36 -15.23 -14.31
N ASP A 642 -17.07 -16.25 -13.81
CA ASP A 642 -16.46 -17.51 -13.37
C ASP A 642 -15.87 -18.22 -14.61
N VAL A 643 -14.54 -18.32 -14.70
CA VAL A 643 -13.85 -18.89 -15.88
C VAL A 643 -13.23 -20.27 -15.65
N ALA A 644 -12.96 -20.65 -14.39
CA ALA A 644 -12.57 -21.99 -13.99
C ALA A 644 -12.95 -22.29 -12.53
N GLY A 645 -13.20 -23.56 -12.19
CA GLY A 645 -13.70 -23.95 -10.87
C GLY A 645 -15.18 -23.60 -10.69
N GLY A 646 -15.58 -23.20 -9.49
CA GLY A 646 -16.93 -22.67 -9.21
C GLY A 646 -17.44 -22.96 -7.79
N ALA A 647 -18.73 -22.73 -7.56
CA ALA A 647 -19.38 -23.03 -6.29
C ALA A 647 -19.36 -24.55 -5.99
N ASN A 648 -18.70 -24.95 -4.90
CA ASN A 648 -18.33 -26.34 -4.62
C ASN A 648 -18.78 -26.87 -3.25
N GLY A 649 -19.50 -26.06 -2.46
CA GLY A 649 -19.99 -26.43 -1.12
C GLY A 649 -18.93 -26.49 -0.03
N ALA A 650 -17.73 -25.93 -0.25
CA ALA A 650 -16.70 -25.85 0.77
C ALA A 650 -17.12 -24.95 1.95
N SER A 651 -16.69 -25.32 3.16
CA SER A 651 -17.10 -24.69 4.42
C SER A 651 -16.13 -25.01 5.56
N VAL A 652 -16.28 -24.32 6.70
CA VAL A 652 -15.47 -24.53 7.92
C VAL A 652 -16.39 -24.94 9.07
N ASP A 653 -15.96 -25.81 9.99
CA ASP A 653 -16.67 -26.01 11.26
C ASP A 653 -16.26 -24.94 12.27
N PRO A 654 -17.15 -24.00 12.65
CA PRO A 654 -16.78 -22.85 13.50
C PRO A 654 -16.45 -23.25 14.95
N ARG A 655 -16.53 -24.53 15.31
CA ARG A 655 -16.20 -25.07 16.64
C ARG A 655 -14.83 -25.76 16.68
N SER A 656 -14.19 -25.96 15.54
CA SER A 656 -12.88 -26.63 15.44
C SER A 656 -11.96 -26.04 14.36
N CYS A 657 -12.39 -25.00 13.63
CA CYS A 657 -11.68 -24.40 12.51
C CYS A 657 -11.26 -25.37 11.39
N GLN A 658 -11.86 -26.56 11.31
CA GLN A 658 -11.56 -27.55 10.29
C GLN A 658 -12.28 -27.22 8.96
N PRO A 659 -11.56 -27.01 7.84
CA PRO A 659 -12.17 -26.86 6.53
C PRO A 659 -12.72 -28.21 6.02
N ARG A 660 -13.72 -28.12 5.14
CA ARG A 660 -14.45 -29.24 4.54
C ARG A 660 -14.83 -28.91 3.10
N GLY A 661 -14.93 -29.93 2.25
CA GLY A 661 -15.35 -29.80 0.86
C GLY A 661 -14.30 -30.31 -0.12
N ILE A 662 -14.60 -30.14 -1.41
CA ILE A 662 -13.65 -30.37 -2.51
C ILE A 662 -13.08 -29.03 -2.99
N GLY A 663 -12.03 -29.07 -3.81
CA GLY A 663 -11.43 -27.89 -4.42
C GLY A 663 -10.28 -28.31 -5.34
N HIS A 664 -9.53 -27.33 -5.85
CA HIS A 664 -8.53 -27.54 -6.88
C HIS A 664 -7.11 -27.24 -6.37
N ASN A 665 -6.12 -28.06 -6.76
CA ASN A 665 -4.70 -27.72 -6.58
C ASN A 665 -4.24 -26.66 -7.60
N SER A 666 -4.86 -26.66 -8.77
CA SER A 666 -4.61 -25.69 -9.84
C SER A 666 -5.88 -25.48 -10.68
N LEU A 667 -5.98 -24.29 -11.25
CA LEU A 667 -7.04 -23.88 -12.18
C LEU A 667 -6.37 -23.35 -13.44
N CYS A 668 -6.77 -23.84 -14.61
CA CYS A 668 -6.33 -23.30 -15.89
C CYS A 668 -7.50 -23.25 -16.87
N THR A 669 -7.58 -22.18 -17.66
CA THR A 669 -8.57 -22.00 -18.72
C THR A 669 -8.06 -21.05 -19.80
N VAL A 670 -8.64 -21.16 -20.99
CA VAL A 670 -8.47 -20.21 -22.10
C VAL A 670 -9.85 -19.66 -22.43
N TRP A 671 -10.11 -18.42 -22.00
CA TRP A 671 -11.42 -17.79 -22.02
C TRP A 671 -11.43 -16.63 -23.01
N THR A 672 -12.50 -16.51 -23.80
CA THR A 672 -12.71 -15.41 -24.75
C THR A 672 -13.88 -14.57 -24.24
N ASP A 673 -13.73 -13.24 -24.23
CA ASP A 673 -14.79 -12.34 -23.76
C ASP A 673 -16.06 -12.47 -24.64
N PRO A 674 -17.19 -12.91 -24.08
CA PRO A 674 -18.43 -13.12 -24.84
C PRO A 674 -19.14 -11.81 -25.17
N ASP A 675 -18.89 -10.75 -24.38
CA ASP A 675 -19.61 -9.47 -24.42
C ASP A 675 -18.67 -8.33 -24.84
N PHE A 676 -17.70 -8.64 -25.72
CA PHE A 676 -16.67 -7.68 -26.15
C PHE A 676 -17.21 -6.68 -27.17
N GLU A 677 -17.13 -5.39 -26.85
CA GLU A 677 -17.46 -4.29 -27.76
C GLU A 677 -16.20 -3.58 -28.26
N ALA A 678 -15.88 -3.76 -29.54
CA ALA A 678 -14.62 -3.32 -30.14
C ALA A 678 -14.44 -1.79 -30.29
N ALA A 679 -15.45 -1.01 -29.89
CA ALA A 679 -15.43 0.46 -29.86
C ALA A 679 -15.35 1.03 -28.43
N GLN A 680 -15.18 0.18 -27.42
CA GLN A 680 -15.20 0.52 -26.00
C GLN A 680 -13.87 0.17 -25.32
N SER A 681 -13.31 1.09 -24.54
CA SER A 681 -12.18 0.78 -23.65
C SER A 681 -12.65 -0.10 -22.50
N ALA A 682 -11.86 -1.12 -22.17
CA ALA A 682 -12.17 -2.09 -21.12
C ALA A 682 -10.91 -2.52 -20.37
N VAL A 683 -11.04 -2.85 -19.10
CA VAL A 683 -9.97 -3.37 -18.25
C VAL A 683 -10.37 -4.74 -17.70
N TYR A 684 -9.41 -5.66 -17.64
CA TYR A 684 -9.61 -7.05 -17.22
C TYR A 684 -8.57 -7.40 -16.15
N TYR A 685 -8.96 -8.01 -15.04
CA TYR A 685 -8.03 -8.65 -14.12
C TYR A 685 -8.55 -10.01 -13.65
N LEU A 686 -7.62 -10.88 -13.25
CA LEU A 686 -7.91 -12.18 -12.70
C LEU A 686 -7.99 -12.07 -11.17
N ARG A 687 -9.14 -12.47 -10.61
CA ARG A 687 -9.31 -12.76 -9.19
C ARG A 687 -9.36 -14.28 -8.99
N VAL A 688 -8.57 -14.84 -8.10
CA VAL A 688 -8.63 -16.28 -7.74
C VAL A 688 -9.02 -16.39 -6.29
N LEU A 689 -9.95 -17.30 -5.98
CA LEU A 689 -10.49 -17.51 -4.63
C LEU A 689 -10.12 -18.90 -4.12
N GLU A 690 -9.61 -18.97 -2.90
CA GLU A 690 -9.49 -20.20 -2.12
C GLU A 690 -10.89 -20.67 -1.66
N ASN A 691 -10.97 -21.90 -1.14
CA ASN A 691 -12.08 -22.33 -0.30
C ASN A 691 -12.07 -21.55 1.04
N PRO A 692 -13.23 -21.33 1.68
CA PRO A 692 -13.27 -20.66 2.98
C PRO A 692 -12.40 -21.33 4.05
N SER A 693 -11.67 -20.50 4.80
CA SER A 693 -10.73 -20.81 5.86
C SER A 693 -11.23 -20.26 7.21
N CYS A 694 -10.69 -20.72 8.34
CA CYS A 694 -11.01 -20.14 9.64
C CYS A 694 -10.16 -18.90 9.90
N ARG A 695 -10.79 -17.77 10.26
CA ARG A 695 -10.10 -16.50 10.52
C ARG A 695 -9.29 -16.58 11.83
N TRP A 696 -8.16 -15.87 11.95
CA TRP A 696 -7.33 -15.89 13.18
C TRP A 696 -8.16 -15.61 14.44
N SER A 697 -9.13 -14.69 14.36
CA SER A 697 -9.98 -14.29 15.48
C SER A 697 -10.82 -15.47 15.98
N ALA A 698 -11.37 -16.28 15.07
CA ALA A 698 -12.08 -17.51 15.42
C ALA A 698 -11.15 -18.58 16.01
N ARG A 699 -9.92 -18.72 15.50
CA ARG A 699 -8.93 -19.67 16.03
C ARG A 699 -8.54 -19.32 17.46
N GLN A 700 -8.14 -18.08 17.71
CA GLN A 700 -7.73 -17.60 19.03
C GLN A 700 -8.91 -17.57 20.03
N CYS A 701 -10.13 -17.33 19.55
CA CYS A 701 -11.35 -17.56 20.35
C CYS A 701 -11.57 -19.03 20.74
N LEU A 702 -11.10 -20.01 19.97
CA LEU A 702 -11.18 -21.43 20.34
C LEU A 702 -10.09 -21.85 21.33
N GLU A 703 -8.91 -21.24 21.28
CA GLU A 703 -7.81 -21.43 22.23
C GLU A 703 -8.19 -20.98 23.66
N LEU A 704 -8.98 -19.91 23.79
CA LEU A 704 -9.44 -19.42 25.09
C LEU A 704 -10.47 -20.37 25.76
N PRO A 705 -10.37 -20.59 27.08
CA PRO A 705 -11.42 -21.23 27.88
C PRO A 705 -12.76 -20.54 27.69
N ALA A 706 -13.87 -21.29 27.62
CA ALA A 706 -15.17 -20.75 27.27
C ALA A 706 -15.72 -19.66 28.24
N ALA A 707 -15.21 -19.58 29.46
CA ALA A 707 -15.55 -18.55 30.45
C ALA A 707 -14.65 -17.29 30.38
N GLU A 708 -13.58 -17.31 29.57
CA GLU A 708 -12.57 -16.25 29.44
C GLU A 708 -12.61 -15.57 28.07
N ARG A 709 -13.53 -15.97 27.19
CA ARG A 709 -13.67 -15.44 25.82
C ARG A 709 -14.25 -14.01 25.83
N PRO A 710 -13.57 -13.03 25.20
CA PRO A 710 -14.13 -11.69 24.98
C PRO A 710 -15.41 -11.69 24.14
N VAL A 711 -16.16 -10.58 24.21
CA VAL A 711 -17.46 -10.42 23.54
C VAL A 711 -17.38 -10.70 22.04
N ALA A 712 -16.29 -10.30 21.38
CA ALA A 712 -16.02 -10.52 19.96
C ALA A 712 -16.06 -12.00 19.52
N CYS A 713 -15.83 -12.95 20.45
CA CYS A 713 -15.96 -14.38 20.16
C CYS A 713 -17.41 -14.84 19.94
N SER A 714 -18.36 -14.13 20.55
CA SER A 714 -19.81 -14.34 20.41
C SER A 714 -20.52 -13.34 19.50
N ASP A 715 -19.83 -12.25 19.15
CA ASP A 715 -20.33 -11.18 18.30
C ASP A 715 -20.61 -11.68 16.87
N PRO A 716 -21.79 -11.42 16.28
CA PRO A 716 -22.09 -11.83 14.91
C PRO A 716 -21.37 -10.99 13.83
N ASP A 717 -21.00 -9.75 14.14
CA ASP A 717 -20.48 -8.78 13.16
C ASP A 717 -18.96 -8.94 12.97
N VAL A 718 -18.28 -9.63 13.88
CA VAL A 718 -16.87 -10.07 13.74
C VAL A 718 -16.82 -11.38 12.92
N PRO A 719 -16.23 -11.41 11.70
CA PRO A 719 -16.20 -12.61 10.87
C PRO A 719 -15.51 -13.81 11.55
N LYS A 720 -16.04 -15.02 11.34
CA LYS A 720 -15.47 -16.28 11.87
C LYS A 720 -14.75 -17.12 10.81
N THR A 721 -14.93 -16.77 9.53
CA THR A 721 -14.32 -17.43 8.38
C THR A 721 -13.88 -16.38 7.38
N ILE A 722 -12.73 -16.60 6.76
CA ILE A 722 -12.16 -15.76 5.70
C ILE A 722 -12.23 -16.52 4.37
N GLN A 723 -12.19 -15.82 3.23
CA GLN A 723 -12.01 -16.45 1.92
C GLN A 723 -10.85 -15.79 1.17
N GLU A 724 -9.69 -16.40 1.35
CA GLU A 724 -8.40 -16.00 0.82
C GLU A 724 -8.37 -15.94 -0.70
N ARG A 725 -7.53 -15.05 -1.24
CA ARG A 725 -7.61 -14.63 -2.63
C ARG A 725 -6.32 -14.07 -3.21
N LEU A 726 -6.29 -14.03 -4.53
CA LEU A 726 -5.29 -13.36 -5.36
C LEU A 726 -5.97 -12.38 -6.31
N TRP A 727 -5.31 -11.26 -6.59
CA TRP A 727 -5.66 -10.30 -7.65
C TRP A 727 -4.44 -10.04 -8.54
N THR A 728 -4.52 -10.30 -9.85
CA THR A 728 -3.44 -9.91 -10.77
C THR A 728 -3.49 -8.43 -11.12
N SER A 729 -2.35 -7.86 -11.51
CA SER A 729 -2.36 -6.58 -12.24
C SER A 729 -3.29 -6.65 -13.46
N PRO A 730 -3.96 -5.55 -13.83
CA PRO A 730 -4.91 -5.58 -14.94
C PRO A 730 -4.24 -5.69 -16.31
N ILE A 731 -5.05 -6.01 -17.31
CA ILE A 731 -4.76 -5.90 -18.74
C ILE A 731 -5.80 -4.95 -19.35
N TRP A 732 -5.35 -3.96 -20.12
CA TRP A 732 -6.21 -2.93 -20.70
C TRP A 732 -6.45 -3.17 -22.19
N TYR A 733 -7.67 -2.86 -22.65
CA TYR A 733 -8.02 -2.70 -24.04
C TYR A 733 -8.44 -1.24 -24.28
N GLU A 734 -7.85 -0.60 -25.28
CA GLU A 734 -8.20 0.75 -25.71
C GLU A 734 -8.36 0.75 -27.25
N PRO A 735 -9.54 1.11 -27.79
CA PRO A 735 -9.74 1.25 -29.24
C PRO A 735 -8.82 2.33 -29.83
N ARG A 736 -8.24 2.05 -31.01
CA ARG A 736 -7.52 3.09 -31.78
C ARG A 736 -8.52 3.99 -32.51
N SER A 737 -8.24 5.29 -32.46
CA SER A 737 -8.95 6.38 -33.17
C SER A 737 -8.54 6.51 -34.64
#